data_AF-A0A935X8T6-F1
#
_entry.id   AF-A0A935X8T6-F1
#
_cell.length_a   1.000
_cell.length_b   1.000
_cell.length_c   1.000
_cell.angle_alpha   90.00
_cell.angle_beta   90.00
_cell.angle_gamma   90.00
#
_symmetry.space_group_name_H-M   'P 1'
#
loop_
_entity.id
_entity.type
_entity.pdbx_description
1 polymer ?
#
loop_
_entity_poly.entity_id
_entity_poly.type
_entity_poly.pdbx_seq_one_letter_code
_entity_poly.pdbx_strand_id
1 'polypeptide(L)'
;MPLTLLTPLTRCTPLVRRTWNMPFRPRRALATRAVLLIAGVASVALSVRLGAQLPPALDPYRLTQPRDFEAFRSSSNNADLASNDDSKRPLPGETVVLADLKGPGVITHMWITVAASEYAWPRLLRLRIYYDGSSVPSVDAPLGDFFGVGHGMERPLNSLLVRNSSAGRSRNSYWPMPFQRSARVTITNEGRRRVSNLYYQVDWSKYRALPANTPYFHARYRQALPTRLGAPYEVLHTKGRGHYVGTVLSVVQNQPGWFGEGDDFFYIDGKKTANIEGTGTEDYFNDAWSLRVGDGPNFGVTVADGTDLGSRMTAYRWHVGDPIPFTRELKFDIEHAGWTYNNDGSVRSAFEEREDLFSTVAFWYQQGVAPAQPEPPYGAARLPHGNAVHLEVEQRAAETVGTRGKVSVQKEVFWGKDILLFEGEGVGARLDVPFDVAEDGRYELIAQVAGAPDYGTYSVLIDGKVPGSGTELEHEPGANMGTGFSIDGYYTELFVGEDRVIGWPRLSKGRHTVSFICTGKNAASTNFFLGLDALVLQRVAGERGDRSADSTRADNVADRLRAIGSRRAAGAVQLAVLRRGLSSSSSDERIAAAWALTQLGTAAQPAVPELTTALTDADHVVRGLAALALRDAGPVSDMALDALAARLTDADDGVRMASAWAIGAQGRRATRVFGALMAAGKAQPQHPHVQRAVADAFGAIGPEAREALPVLEELAKGVRVRWNAVAAIKKVRGTAR
;
A
#
# COMPACT_ATOMS: atom_id res chain seq x y z
N MET A 1 -4.20 -48.37 4.33
CA MET A 1 -3.50 -49.66 4.12
C MET A 1 -4.53 -50.79 4.08
N PRO A 2 -4.36 -51.90 3.33
CA PRO A 2 -3.48 -52.21 2.17
C PRO A 2 -4.33 -52.53 0.88
N LEU A 3 -3.88 -52.45 -0.39
CA LEU A 3 -2.77 -53.05 -1.17
C LEU A 3 -3.03 -54.49 -1.64
N THR A 4 -3.29 -54.68 -2.94
CA THR A 4 -3.02 -55.95 -3.66
C THR A 4 -2.75 -55.73 -5.16
N LEU A 5 -1.66 -56.36 -5.63
CA LEU A 5 -1.10 -56.42 -6.99
C LEU A 5 -1.52 -57.73 -7.69
N LEU A 6 -1.49 -57.75 -9.04
CA LEU A 6 -0.81 -58.74 -9.94
C LEU A 6 -1.55 -59.03 -11.28
N THR A 7 -0.86 -58.71 -12.39
CA THR A 7 -0.90 -59.28 -13.77
C THR A 7 -0.41 -60.77 -13.80
N PRO A 8 -0.28 -61.58 -14.93
CA PRO A 8 0.07 -61.23 -16.34
C PRO A 8 -0.30 -62.23 -17.51
N LEU A 9 0.32 -62.01 -18.71
CA LEU A 9 0.67 -62.91 -19.87
C LEU A 9 -0.33 -62.96 -21.07
N THR A 10 0.00 -63.02 -22.38
CA THR A 10 1.26 -63.15 -23.19
C THR A 10 1.05 -63.00 -24.72
N ARG A 11 2.10 -62.50 -25.43
CA ARG A 11 2.71 -62.90 -26.75
C ARG A 11 1.95 -62.76 -28.10
N CYS A 12 2.58 -62.06 -29.07
CA CYS A 12 3.39 -62.63 -30.18
C CYS A 12 3.90 -61.56 -31.20
N THR A 13 5.13 -61.76 -31.70
CA THR A 13 5.86 -61.14 -32.86
C THR A 13 6.30 -62.30 -33.81
N PRO A 14 7.00 -62.19 -35.00
CA PRO A 14 7.94 -61.15 -35.48
C PRO A 14 8.13 -60.99 -37.05
N LEU A 15 9.30 -60.40 -37.46
CA LEU A 15 10.08 -60.52 -38.74
C LEU A 15 9.73 -59.57 -39.94
N VAL A 16 10.61 -58.95 -40.75
CA VAL A 16 12.01 -59.17 -41.24
C VAL A 16 12.74 -57.86 -41.67
N ARG A 17 14.09 -57.82 -41.58
CA ARG A 17 15.05 -56.85 -42.17
C ARG A 17 15.48 -57.17 -43.62
N ARG A 18 15.92 -56.18 -44.41
CA ARG A 18 16.99 -56.35 -45.43
C ARG A 18 17.85 -55.10 -45.61
N THR A 19 19.02 -55.30 -46.20
CA THR A 19 20.31 -54.62 -45.96
C THR A 19 21.11 -54.40 -47.27
N TRP A 20 21.90 -53.31 -47.31
CA TRP A 20 23.23 -53.07 -47.93
C TRP A 20 23.49 -53.28 -49.46
N ASN A 21 24.06 -52.26 -50.15
CA ASN A 21 25.47 -52.24 -50.66
C ASN A 21 25.86 -51.03 -51.56
N MET A 22 27.14 -50.63 -51.47
CA MET A 22 27.92 -49.58 -52.23
C MET A 22 28.41 -50.10 -53.63
N PRO A 23 29.47 -49.60 -54.35
CA PRO A 23 30.36 -48.40 -54.27
C PRO A 23 30.78 -47.72 -55.63
N PHE A 24 31.58 -46.62 -55.60
CA PHE A 24 32.86 -46.41 -56.37
C PHE A 24 33.37 -44.93 -56.33
N ARG A 25 34.70 -44.75 -56.15
CA ARG A 25 35.54 -43.53 -56.36
C ARG A 25 36.10 -43.51 -57.82
N PRO A 26 37.03 -42.63 -58.32
CA PRO A 26 37.70 -41.40 -57.80
C PRO A 26 37.85 -40.23 -58.84
N ARG A 27 38.43 -39.07 -58.44
CA ARG A 27 39.69 -38.49 -59.01
C ARG A 27 40.03 -37.09 -58.45
N ARG A 28 41.30 -36.92 -58.06
CA ARG A 28 42.02 -35.63 -57.90
C ARG A 28 42.89 -35.41 -59.16
N ALA A 29 43.12 -34.16 -59.58
CA ALA A 29 44.45 -33.58 -59.83
C ALA A 29 44.44 -32.31 -60.73
N LEU A 30 45.00 -31.23 -60.16
CA LEU A 30 45.98 -30.27 -60.70
C LEU A 30 45.69 -29.26 -61.83
N ALA A 31 46.03 -28.01 -61.46
CA ALA A 31 46.73 -26.94 -62.19
C ALA A 31 45.94 -26.04 -63.16
N THR A 32 46.00 -24.71 -62.96
CA THR A 32 46.83 -23.77 -63.76
C THR A 32 46.73 -22.31 -63.25
N ARG A 33 47.91 -21.72 -63.02
CA ARG A 33 48.40 -20.31 -63.05
C ARG A 33 47.50 -19.10 -62.71
N ALA A 34 47.99 -18.39 -61.68
CA ALA A 34 48.20 -16.94 -61.50
C ALA A 34 47.75 -15.93 -62.58
N VAL A 35 47.04 -14.89 -62.12
CA VAL A 35 47.28 -13.49 -62.50
C VAL A 35 47.20 -12.62 -61.25
N LEU A 36 48.28 -11.88 -60.98
CA LEU A 36 48.40 -10.82 -59.99
C LEU A 36 47.92 -9.52 -60.65
N LEU A 37 46.98 -8.81 -60.03
CA LEU A 37 46.70 -7.41 -60.34
C LEU A 37 46.34 -6.67 -59.05
N ILE A 38 47.17 -5.67 -58.75
CA ILE A 38 47.10 -4.78 -57.58
C ILE A 38 46.20 -3.59 -57.93
N ALA A 39 45.14 -3.38 -57.15
CA ALA A 39 44.48 -2.10 -56.85
C ALA A 39 43.35 -2.44 -55.86
N GLY A 40 43.31 -1.97 -54.62
CA GLY A 40 43.06 -0.57 -54.27
C GLY A 40 41.87 -0.57 -53.28
N VAL A 41 42.20 -0.32 -52.01
CA VAL A 41 41.40 0.28 -50.91
C VAL A 41 39.86 0.28 -50.98
N ALA A 42 39.29 -0.18 -49.84
CA ALA A 42 37.97 0.12 -49.27
C ALA A 42 36.73 -0.51 -49.92
N SER A 43 36.10 -1.42 -49.15
CA SER A 43 34.68 -1.36 -48.72
C SER A 43 34.17 -2.77 -48.44
N VAL A 44 34.46 -3.31 -47.26
CA VAL A 44 33.62 -4.34 -46.65
C VAL A 44 33.05 -3.72 -45.37
N ALA A 45 32.09 -2.82 -45.56
CA ALA A 45 31.13 -2.52 -44.51
C ALA A 45 30.29 -3.78 -44.35
N LEU A 46 30.68 -4.62 -43.39
CA LEU A 46 29.88 -5.72 -42.91
C LEU A 46 28.63 -5.09 -42.28
N SER A 47 27.57 -4.96 -43.07
CA SER A 47 26.24 -4.60 -42.58
C SER A 47 25.67 -5.75 -41.75
N VAL A 48 26.22 -5.91 -40.54
CA VAL A 48 25.50 -6.54 -39.44
C VAL A 48 24.40 -5.55 -39.09
N ARG A 49 23.20 -5.78 -39.64
CA ARG A 49 21.99 -5.25 -39.03
C ARG A 49 21.86 -5.92 -37.66
N LEU A 50 22.53 -5.34 -36.66
CA LEU A 50 22.14 -5.50 -35.27
C LEU A 50 20.73 -4.92 -35.18
N GLY A 51 19.73 -5.78 -35.36
CA GLY A 51 18.42 -5.51 -34.81
C GLY A 51 18.66 -5.10 -33.35
N ALA A 52 18.12 -3.95 -32.97
CA ALA A 52 18.16 -3.47 -31.60
C ALA A 52 17.31 -4.40 -30.73
N GLN A 53 17.81 -5.61 -30.48
CA GLN A 53 17.41 -6.40 -29.35
C GLN A 53 17.90 -5.61 -28.13
N LEU A 54 16.96 -5.31 -27.23
CA LEU A 54 17.28 -4.84 -25.89
C LEU A 54 18.49 -5.62 -25.34
N PRO A 55 19.40 -4.99 -24.58
CA PRO A 55 20.56 -5.68 -24.03
C PRO A 55 20.11 -6.98 -23.35
N PRO A 56 20.89 -8.07 -23.46
CA PRO A 56 20.63 -9.36 -22.79
C PRO A 56 20.37 -9.29 -21.27
N ALA A 57 20.64 -8.13 -20.65
CA ALA A 57 20.53 -7.84 -19.23
C ALA A 57 19.09 -7.75 -18.68
N LEU A 58 18.07 -7.49 -19.51
CA LEU A 58 16.71 -7.21 -19.02
C LEU A 58 15.73 -8.39 -19.13
N ASP A 59 16.17 -9.55 -19.62
CA ASP A 59 15.35 -10.76 -19.73
C ASP A 59 15.55 -11.67 -18.51
N PRO A 60 14.57 -11.75 -17.58
CA PRO A 60 14.72 -12.50 -16.34
C PRO A 60 14.78 -14.02 -16.55
N TYR A 61 14.30 -14.54 -17.67
CA TYR A 61 14.14 -15.99 -17.89
C TYR A 61 15.33 -16.68 -18.56
N ARG A 62 16.41 -15.94 -18.90
CA ARG A 62 17.65 -16.49 -19.45
C ARG A 62 18.51 -17.19 -18.39
N LEU A 63 17.94 -18.17 -17.72
CA LEU A 63 18.53 -18.87 -16.57
C LEU A 63 19.80 -19.66 -16.92
N THR A 64 20.00 -20.02 -18.19
CA THR A 64 21.17 -20.79 -18.66
C THR A 64 22.34 -19.92 -19.14
N GLN A 65 22.18 -18.59 -19.16
CA GLN A 65 23.22 -17.65 -19.59
C GLN A 65 23.93 -17.04 -18.36
N PRO A 66 25.27 -16.97 -18.34
CA PRO A 66 25.99 -16.21 -17.31
C PRO A 66 25.49 -14.76 -17.25
N ARG A 67 25.38 -14.23 -16.03
CA ARG A 67 24.92 -12.86 -15.79
C ARG A 67 26.11 -11.98 -15.42
N ASP A 68 26.23 -10.83 -16.09
CA ASP A 68 27.31 -9.86 -15.89
C ASP A 68 26.80 -8.66 -15.08
N PHE A 69 26.44 -8.93 -13.82
CA PHE A 69 26.03 -7.92 -12.84
C PHE A 69 26.40 -8.36 -11.42
N GLU A 70 26.47 -7.40 -10.51
CA GLU A 70 26.58 -7.63 -9.06
C GLU A 70 25.18 -7.56 -8.44
N ALA A 71 24.84 -8.52 -7.56
CA ALA A 71 23.54 -8.56 -6.88
C ALA A 71 23.63 -7.88 -5.52
N PHE A 72 22.64 -7.03 -5.21
CA PHE A 72 22.57 -6.28 -3.96
C PHE A 72 21.15 -6.27 -3.41
N ARG A 73 21.04 -6.05 -2.10
CA ARG A 73 19.76 -5.88 -1.38
C ARG A 73 19.84 -4.69 -0.43
N SER A 74 18.82 -3.84 -0.48
CA SER A 74 18.48 -2.93 0.62
C SER A 74 17.31 -3.54 1.41
N SER A 75 17.42 -3.67 2.72
CA SER A 75 16.35 -4.26 3.53
C SER A 75 16.13 -3.51 4.84
N SER A 76 15.07 -3.88 5.55
CA SER A 76 14.77 -3.36 6.87
C SER A 76 15.61 -3.97 7.99
N ASN A 77 16.65 -4.74 7.67
CA ASN A 77 17.47 -5.48 8.64
C ASN A 77 18.06 -4.60 9.74
N ASN A 78 18.32 -5.21 10.89
CA ASN A 78 19.09 -4.59 11.95
C ASN A 78 20.60 -4.66 11.66
N ALA A 79 21.32 -3.60 12.04
CA ALA A 79 22.78 -3.58 11.95
C ALA A 79 23.43 -4.47 13.02
N ASP A 80 22.74 -4.68 14.15
CA ASP A 80 23.15 -5.66 15.16
C ASP A 80 22.67 -7.06 14.73
N LEU A 81 23.62 -7.91 14.34
CA LEU A 81 23.34 -9.29 13.88
C LEU A 81 22.76 -10.20 14.99
N ALA A 82 22.84 -9.79 16.26
CA ALA A 82 22.21 -10.52 17.35
C ALA A 82 20.74 -10.09 17.60
N SER A 83 20.28 -9.02 16.94
CA SER A 83 18.94 -8.48 17.10
C SER A 83 17.97 -9.05 16.06
N ASN A 84 16.71 -9.23 16.45
CA ASN A 84 15.60 -9.61 15.56
C ASN A 84 14.64 -8.43 15.30
N ASP A 85 15.07 -7.19 15.58
CA ASP A 85 14.28 -5.99 15.30
C ASP A 85 14.53 -5.47 13.89
N ASP A 86 14.05 -6.22 12.89
CA ASP A 86 14.26 -5.96 11.46
C ASP A 86 13.15 -5.11 10.81
N SER A 87 12.51 -4.22 11.57
CA SER A 87 11.40 -3.40 11.06
C SER A 87 11.58 -1.91 11.29
N LYS A 88 10.99 -1.12 10.38
CA LYS A 88 10.79 0.32 10.53
C LYS A 88 9.41 0.61 11.10
N ARG A 89 9.19 1.82 11.61
CA ARG A 89 7.96 2.20 12.35
C ARG A 89 7.51 3.61 12.01
N PRO A 90 7.20 3.87 10.72
CA PRO A 90 6.91 5.23 10.29
C PRO A 90 5.78 5.85 11.10
N LEU A 91 6.06 6.99 11.71
CA LEU A 91 5.08 7.84 12.35
C LEU A 91 4.15 8.49 11.30
N PRO A 92 2.97 9.01 11.71
CA PRO A 92 2.14 9.83 10.84
C PRO A 92 2.93 10.92 10.13
N GLY A 93 2.80 10.98 8.80
CA GLY A 93 3.57 11.81 7.87
C GLY A 93 5.02 11.37 7.61
N GLU A 94 5.64 10.54 8.45
CA GLU A 94 7.06 10.17 8.27
C GLU A 94 7.31 9.48 6.92
N THR A 95 8.43 9.81 6.28
CA THR A 95 8.90 9.14 5.07
C THR A 95 10.13 8.32 5.35
N VAL A 96 10.04 7.02 5.09
CA VAL A 96 11.13 6.07 5.23
C VAL A 96 11.75 5.83 3.86
N VAL A 97 13.07 5.95 3.77
CA VAL A 97 13.83 5.55 2.58
C VAL A 97 14.06 4.05 2.64
N LEU A 98 13.41 3.30 1.73
CA LEU A 98 13.58 1.85 1.62
C LEU A 98 14.88 1.51 0.89
N ALA A 99 15.27 2.33 -0.08
CA ALA A 99 16.52 2.18 -0.82
C ALA A 99 17.03 3.52 -1.36
N ASP A 100 18.34 3.75 -1.31
CA ASP A 100 19.04 4.84 -2.01
C ASP A 100 20.24 4.23 -2.78
N LEU A 101 19.97 3.82 -4.02
CA LEU A 101 20.83 2.98 -4.84
C LEU A 101 21.74 3.81 -5.75
N LYS A 102 22.99 3.38 -5.95
CA LYS A 102 24.00 4.09 -6.77
C LYS A 102 24.58 3.21 -7.89
N GLY A 103 24.57 3.74 -9.11
CA GLY A 103 25.09 3.10 -10.33
C GLY A 103 24.01 2.99 -11.41
N PRO A 104 24.35 2.54 -12.63
CA PRO A 104 23.36 1.95 -13.50
C PRO A 104 22.92 0.61 -12.92
N GLY A 105 21.61 0.37 -12.84
CA GLY A 105 21.07 -0.80 -12.18
C GLY A 105 19.63 -1.09 -12.54
N VAL A 106 19.13 -2.23 -12.08
CA VAL A 106 17.74 -2.66 -12.26
C VAL A 106 17.24 -3.19 -10.93
N ILE A 107 16.20 -2.59 -10.35
CA ILE A 107 15.46 -3.23 -9.26
C ILE A 107 14.73 -4.42 -9.87
N THR A 108 14.96 -5.60 -9.35
CA THR A 108 14.45 -6.87 -9.90
C THR A 108 13.36 -7.48 -9.03
N HIS A 109 13.34 -7.13 -7.74
CA HIS A 109 12.33 -7.60 -6.82
C HIS A 109 12.15 -6.62 -5.66
N MET A 110 10.89 -6.40 -5.27
CA MET A 110 10.55 -5.77 -3.99
C MET A 110 9.62 -6.69 -3.22
N TRP A 111 9.95 -6.93 -1.95
CA TRP A 111 9.06 -7.55 -0.98
C TRP A 111 8.76 -6.56 0.15
N ILE A 112 7.49 -6.42 0.53
CA ILE A 112 7.05 -5.56 1.63
C ILE A 112 5.96 -6.28 2.45
N THR A 113 6.07 -6.22 3.78
CA THR A 113 4.96 -6.54 4.68
C THR A 113 4.86 -5.48 5.78
N VAL A 114 3.63 -5.24 6.24
CA VAL A 114 3.30 -4.16 7.16
C VAL A 114 2.33 -4.68 8.20
N ALA A 115 2.57 -4.33 9.46
CA ALA A 115 1.58 -4.40 10.52
C ALA A 115 1.16 -2.97 10.88
N ALA A 116 -0.14 -2.67 10.72
CA ALA A 116 -0.75 -1.39 11.03
C ALA A 116 -2.19 -1.59 11.52
N SER A 117 -2.70 -0.64 12.31
CA SER A 117 -4.03 -0.71 12.95
C SER A 117 -4.96 0.43 12.53
N GLU A 118 -4.60 1.19 11.49
CA GLU A 118 -5.51 2.18 10.92
C GLU A 118 -6.38 1.50 9.86
N TYR A 119 -7.68 1.82 9.85
CA TYR A 119 -8.57 1.41 8.78
C TYR A 119 -8.00 1.82 7.41
N ALA A 120 -8.10 0.91 6.44
CA ALA A 120 -7.65 1.12 5.07
C ALA A 120 -6.17 1.56 4.92
N TRP A 121 -5.31 1.22 5.89
CA TRP A 121 -3.88 1.59 5.88
C TRP A 121 -3.12 1.27 4.58
N PRO A 122 -3.40 0.19 3.79
CA PRO A 122 -2.70 -0.05 2.54
C PRO A 122 -2.85 1.09 1.54
N ARG A 123 -3.98 1.83 1.61
CA ARG A 123 -4.20 3.03 0.80
C ARG A 123 -3.66 4.30 1.48
N LEU A 124 -3.32 4.28 2.76
CA LEU A 124 -2.71 5.41 3.48
C LEU A 124 -1.18 5.41 3.38
N LEU A 125 -0.54 4.27 3.10
CA LEU A 125 0.89 4.24 2.80
C LEU A 125 1.14 4.54 1.33
N ARG A 126 2.00 5.53 1.04
CA ARG A 126 2.30 5.98 -0.32
C ARG A 126 3.72 5.58 -0.74
N LEU A 127 3.83 4.74 -1.77
CA LEU A 127 5.09 4.28 -2.36
C LEU A 127 5.54 5.26 -3.45
N ARG A 128 6.79 5.73 -3.36
CA ARG A 128 7.41 6.59 -4.37
C ARG A 128 8.78 6.09 -4.81
N ILE A 129 9.03 6.07 -6.12
CA ILE A 129 10.33 5.72 -6.71
C ILE A 129 10.82 6.86 -7.60
N TYR A 130 12.05 7.30 -7.38
CA TYR A 130 12.71 8.38 -8.09
C TYR A 130 13.96 7.86 -8.81
N TYR A 131 14.13 8.19 -10.09
CA TYR A 131 15.31 7.82 -10.85
C TYR A 131 16.25 9.01 -11.08
N ASP A 132 17.54 8.73 -11.05
CA ASP A 132 18.63 9.54 -11.56
C ASP A 132 18.67 10.99 -11.06
N GLY A 133 18.24 11.20 -9.81
CA GLY A 133 18.22 12.50 -9.15
C GLY A 133 17.01 13.36 -9.48
N SER A 134 16.02 12.82 -10.21
CA SER A 134 14.75 13.51 -10.48
C SER A 134 14.02 13.81 -9.18
N SER A 135 13.46 15.03 -9.08
CA SER A 135 12.52 15.42 -8.02
C SER A 135 11.08 14.95 -8.30
N VAL A 136 10.82 14.46 -9.51
CA VAL A 136 9.52 13.89 -9.91
C VAL A 136 9.60 12.37 -9.75
N PRO A 137 8.70 11.75 -8.96
CA PRO A 137 8.65 10.31 -8.82
C PRO A 137 8.10 9.66 -10.10
N SER A 138 8.76 8.60 -10.58
CA SER A 138 8.28 7.78 -11.70
C SER A 138 7.25 6.74 -11.26
N VAL A 139 7.36 6.24 -10.03
CA VAL A 139 6.29 5.47 -9.36
C VAL A 139 5.73 6.32 -8.24
N ASP A 140 4.41 6.49 -8.19
CA ASP A 140 3.70 7.25 -7.17
C ASP A 140 2.27 6.75 -7.00
N ALA A 141 2.09 5.87 -6.01
CA ALA A 141 0.83 5.17 -5.77
C ALA A 141 0.67 4.76 -4.30
N PRO A 142 -0.57 4.56 -3.82
CA PRO A 142 -0.81 3.83 -2.58
C PRO A 142 -0.19 2.43 -2.63
N LEU A 143 0.25 1.91 -1.49
CA LEU A 143 0.92 0.62 -1.39
C LEU A 143 0.00 -0.51 -1.88
N GLY A 144 -1.22 -0.60 -1.35
CA GLY A 144 -2.18 -1.65 -1.74
C GLY A 144 -2.44 -1.63 -3.25
N ASP A 145 -2.81 -0.47 -3.78
CA ASP A 145 -3.16 -0.28 -5.18
C ASP A 145 -1.99 -0.61 -6.14
N PHE A 146 -0.75 -0.25 -5.78
CA PHE A 146 0.44 -0.64 -6.56
C PHE A 146 0.61 -2.17 -6.62
N PHE A 147 0.28 -2.87 -5.54
CA PHE A 147 0.30 -4.32 -5.45
C PHE A 147 -1.04 -4.97 -5.86
N GLY A 148 -1.87 -4.29 -6.65
CA GLY A 148 -3.04 -4.90 -7.30
C GLY A 148 -4.27 -5.12 -6.41
N VAL A 149 -4.33 -4.50 -5.24
CA VAL A 149 -5.48 -4.57 -4.33
C VAL A 149 -5.87 -3.17 -3.86
N GLY A 150 -6.99 -2.66 -4.35
CA GLY A 150 -7.47 -1.32 -4.03
C GLY A 150 -8.23 -1.25 -2.70
N HIS A 151 -8.96 -0.14 -2.51
CA HIS A 151 -9.87 0.11 -1.38
C HIS A 151 -9.24 0.12 0.01
N GLY A 152 -7.91 0.03 0.11
CA GLY A 152 -7.23 -0.19 1.39
C GLY A 152 -7.43 -1.60 1.96
N MET A 153 -7.79 -2.57 1.11
CA MET A 153 -8.02 -3.96 1.53
C MET A 153 -6.75 -4.79 1.43
N GLU A 154 -6.75 -5.95 2.10
CA GLU A 154 -5.74 -6.99 1.95
C GLU A 154 -6.37 -8.22 1.32
N ARG A 155 -5.89 -8.62 0.15
CA ARG A 155 -6.38 -9.80 -0.58
C ARG A 155 -5.23 -10.57 -1.22
N PRO A 156 -5.33 -11.91 -1.31
CA PRO A 156 -4.43 -12.71 -2.12
C PRO A 156 -4.43 -12.23 -3.58
N LEU A 157 -3.28 -12.32 -4.23
CA LEU A 157 -3.14 -12.09 -5.67
C LEU A 157 -1.98 -12.95 -6.16
N ASN A 158 -2.20 -13.74 -7.21
CA ASN A 158 -1.15 -14.54 -7.83
C ASN A 158 -1.03 -14.25 -9.33
N SER A 159 -0.17 -13.27 -9.68
CA SER A 159 0.11 -12.89 -11.06
C SER A 159 1.60 -13.01 -11.38
N LEU A 160 1.97 -12.73 -12.62
CA LEU A 160 3.36 -12.77 -13.07
C LEU A 160 4.23 -11.69 -12.42
N LEU A 161 3.71 -10.46 -12.30
CA LEU A 161 4.52 -9.28 -11.93
C LEU A 161 4.24 -8.77 -10.52
N VAL A 162 3.13 -9.19 -9.93
CA VAL A 162 2.72 -8.89 -8.57
C VAL A 162 2.22 -10.16 -7.90
N ARG A 163 2.61 -10.38 -6.65
CA ARG A 163 2.11 -11.51 -5.85
C ARG A 163 1.88 -11.08 -4.40
N ASN A 164 0.66 -11.26 -3.93
CA ASN A 164 0.28 -11.06 -2.55
C ASN A 164 -0.08 -12.41 -1.91
N SER A 165 0.76 -12.90 -1.00
CA SER A 165 0.53 -14.15 -0.25
C SER A 165 0.19 -13.86 1.22
N SER A 166 -0.04 -14.91 2.02
CA SER A 166 -0.42 -14.77 3.43
C SER A 166 -1.67 -13.88 3.61
N ALA A 167 -2.74 -14.24 2.89
CA ALA A 167 -4.00 -13.48 2.85
C ALA A 167 -3.87 -12.00 2.41
N GLY A 168 -2.83 -11.66 1.64
CA GLY A 168 -2.59 -10.30 1.15
C GLY A 168 -1.51 -9.52 1.90
N ARG A 169 -0.97 -10.07 3.00
CA ARG A 169 0.03 -9.40 3.85
C ARG A 169 1.42 -9.34 3.24
N SER A 170 1.82 -10.37 2.48
CA SER A 170 3.16 -10.48 1.88
C SER A 170 3.15 -10.04 0.43
N ARG A 171 3.60 -8.81 0.16
CA ARG A 171 3.47 -8.14 -1.14
C ARG A 171 4.78 -8.21 -1.91
N ASN A 172 4.76 -8.80 -3.10
CA ASN A 172 5.94 -9.02 -3.95
C ASN A 172 5.72 -8.37 -5.32
N SER A 173 6.72 -7.65 -5.81
CA SER A 173 6.72 -7.05 -7.14
C SER A 173 7.97 -7.51 -7.89
N TYR A 174 7.76 -7.95 -9.13
CA TYR A 174 8.79 -8.45 -10.04
C TYR A 174 8.94 -7.57 -11.30
N TRP A 175 8.35 -6.36 -11.28
CA TRP A 175 8.55 -5.37 -12.33
C TRP A 175 10.04 -4.98 -12.41
N PRO A 176 10.71 -5.14 -13.57
CA PRO A 176 12.08 -4.67 -13.74
C PRO A 176 12.14 -3.13 -13.76
N MET A 177 12.85 -2.52 -12.81
CA MET A 177 12.91 -1.06 -12.71
C MET A 177 14.33 -0.54 -12.95
N PRO A 178 14.71 -0.30 -14.22
CA PRO A 178 16.04 0.17 -14.58
C PRO A 178 16.26 1.65 -14.21
N PHE A 179 17.51 2.02 -13.95
CA PHE A 179 17.97 3.38 -13.69
C PHE A 179 19.42 3.56 -14.16
N GLN A 180 19.80 4.74 -14.66
CA GLN A 180 21.13 4.95 -15.26
C GLN A 180 22.20 5.37 -14.24
N ARG A 181 21.81 6.05 -13.16
CA ARG A 181 22.71 6.66 -12.16
C ARG A 181 22.32 6.32 -10.74
N SER A 182 21.03 6.37 -10.41
CA SER A 182 20.54 6.12 -9.05
C SER A 182 19.05 5.83 -9.01
N ALA A 183 18.60 5.07 -8.02
CA ALA A 183 17.18 4.95 -7.69
C ALA A 183 16.95 5.20 -6.21
N ARG A 184 15.93 5.97 -5.87
CA ARG A 184 15.47 6.15 -4.48
C ARG A 184 14.05 5.61 -4.34
N VAL A 185 13.87 4.66 -3.44
CA VAL A 185 12.56 4.07 -3.10
C VAL A 185 12.17 4.55 -1.71
N THR A 186 10.96 5.09 -1.57
CA THR A 186 10.46 5.64 -0.31
C THR A 186 9.02 5.20 -0.05
N ILE A 187 8.66 5.11 1.22
CA ILE A 187 7.26 4.98 1.65
C ILE A 187 6.94 6.09 2.64
N THR A 188 5.77 6.69 2.50
CA THR A 188 5.27 7.73 3.40
C THR A 188 4.03 7.22 4.10
N ASN A 189 3.98 7.32 5.43
CA ASN A 189 2.75 7.07 6.18
C ASN A 189 1.87 8.32 6.10
N GLU A 190 0.85 8.33 5.26
CA GLU A 190 -0.10 9.46 5.18
C GLU A 190 -1.33 9.26 6.07
N GLY A 191 -1.35 8.22 6.90
CA GLY A 191 -2.35 7.98 7.93
C GLY A 191 -2.14 8.85 9.16
N ARG A 192 -3.05 8.71 10.13
CA ARG A 192 -3.03 9.41 11.42
C ARG A 192 -2.52 8.55 12.57
N ARG A 193 -2.29 7.26 12.34
CA ARG A 193 -1.71 6.32 13.30
C ARG A 193 -0.32 5.86 12.86
N ARG A 194 0.51 5.52 13.84
CA ARG A 194 1.83 4.93 13.60
C ARG A 194 1.69 3.55 12.96
N VAL A 195 2.56 3.24 12.00
CA VAL A 195 2.75 1.86 11.54
C VAL A 195 3.53 1.08 12.59
N SER A 196 2.96 -0.02 13.08
CA SER A 196 3.58 -0.85 14.11
C SER A 196 4.90 -1.43 13.64
N ASN A 197 4.89 -2.07 12.46
CA ASN A 197 6.07 -2.66 11.85
C ASN A 197 6.00 -2.56 10.31
N LEU A 198 7.09 -2.16 9.67
CA LEU A 198 7.30 -2.17 8.23
C LEU A 198 8.58 -2.96 7.93
N TYR A 199 8.43 -4.06 7.19
CA TYR A 199 9.54 -4.88 6.72
C TYR A 199 9.64 -4.78 5.21
N TYR A 200 10.86 -4.77 4.68
CA TYR A 200 11.05 -4.72 3.23
C TYR A 200 12.37 -5.35 2.76
N GLN A 201 12.39 -5.71 1.49
CA GLN A 201 13.57 -6.04 0.70
C GLN A 201 13.43 -5.38 -0.66
N VAL A 202 14.48 -4.69 -1.11
CA VAL A 202 14.63 -4.12 -2.46
C VAL A 202 15.87 -4.75 -3.06
N ASP A 203 15.66 -5.78 -3.88
CA ASP A 203 16.69 -6.51 -4.60
C ASP A 203 16.98 -5.85 -5.93
N TRP A 204 18.26 -5.72 -6.27
CA TRP A 204 18.66 -5.08 -7.50
C TRP A 204 19.98 -5.62 -8.05
N SER A 205 20.10 -5.54 -9.37
CA SER A 205 21.29 -5.88 -10.13
C SER A 205 22.03 -4.60 -10.52
N LYS A 206 23.28 -4.48 -10.11
CA LYS A 206 24.17 -3.38 -10.51
C LYS A 206 24.96 -3.78 -11.74
N TYR A 207 24.85 -2.96 -12.79
CA TYR A 207 25.55 -3.19 -14.05
C TYR A 207 26.73 -2.24 -14.19
N ARG A 208 27.68 -2.58 -15.06
CA ARG A 208 28.73 -1.64 -15.49
C ARG A 208 28.14 -0.47 -16.28
N ALA A 209 27.18 -0.77 -17.15
CA ALA A 209 26.42 0.19 -17.93
C ALA A 209 25.09 -0.43 -18.38
N LEU A 210 24.09 0.42 -18.60
CA LEU A 210 22.87 0.08 -19.35
C LEU A 210 22.91 0.82 -20.70
N PRO A 211 22.21 0.35 -21.74
CA PRO A 211 22.04 1.14 -22.96
C PRO A 211 21.43 2.50 -22.65
N ALA A 212 21.86 3.52 -23.37
CA ALA A 212 21.41 4.91 -23.17
C ALA A 212 19.87 5.08 -23.25
N ASN A 213 19.22 4.24 -24.06
CA ASN A 213 17.79 4.32 -24.36
C ASN A 213 16.92 3.38 -23.52
N THR A 214 17.47 2.78 -22.46
CA THR A 214 16.69 1.93 -21.53
C THR A 214 15.56 2.75 -20.91
N PRO A 215 14.29 2.35 -21.06
CA PRO A 215 13.16 3.10 -20.52
C PRO A 215 13.03 2.84 -19.02
N TYR A 216 12.54 3.83 -18.26
CA TYR A 216 12.23 3.67 -16.84
C TYR A 216 10.81 3.15 -16.65
N PHE A 217 10.65 2.32 -15.63
CA PHE A 217 9.35 1.86 -15.16
C PHE A 217 8.61 3.01 -14.48
N HIS A 218 7.32 3.14 -14.75
CA HIS A 218 6.46 4.14 -14.14
C HIS A 218 5.17 3.50 -13.67
N ALA A 219 4.64 4.01 -12.57
CA ALA A 219 3.30 3.66 -12.11
C ALA A 219 2.63 4.88 -11.45
N ARG A 220 1.38 5.16 -11.80
CA ARG A 220 0.69 6.37 -11.32
C ARG A 220 -0.72 6.06 -10.84
N TYR A 221 -0.99 6.46 -9.60
CA TYR A 221 -2.33 6.45 -9.06
C TYR A 221 -3.17 7.64 -9.52
N ARG A 222 -4.45 7.39 -9.78
CA ARG A 222 -5.49 8.39 -10.01
C ARG A 222 -6.79 8.00 -9.34
N GLN A 223 -7.64 8.99 -9.11
CA GLN A 223 -9.00 8.79 -8.63
C GLN A 223 -9.94 9.89 -9.10
N ALA A 224 -11.22 9.53 -9.16
CA ALA A 224 -12.38 10.39 -9.28
C ALA A 224 -13.46 9.83 -8.33
N LEU A 225 -13.66 10.51 -7.20
CA LEU A 225 -14.61 10.10 -6.14
C LEU A 225 -15.61 11.26 -5.93
N PRO A 226 -16.71 11.35 -6.70
CA PRO A 226 -17.13 10.45 -7.79
C PRO A 226 -16.49 10.77 -9.16
N THR A 227 -16.74 9.90 -10.14
CA THR A 227 -16.55 10.21 -11.57
C THR A 227 -17.39 11.41 -11.98
N ARG A 228 -16.96 12.10 -13.04
CA ARG A 228 -17.65 13.30 -13.56
C ARG A 228 -18.50 12.91 -14.77
N LEU A 229 -19.80 13.22 -14.72
CA LEU A 229 -20.71 13.06 -15.86
C LEU A 229 -20.27 13.90 -17.09
N GLY A 230 -20.54 13.36 -18.27
CA GLY A 230 -20.24 13.94 -19.58
C GLY A 230 -18.79 13.82 -20.03
N ALA A 231 -17.96 13.01 -19.35
CA ALA A 231 -16.59 12.71 -19.75
C ALA A 231 -16.15 11.35 -19.20
N PRO A 232 -15.36 10.56 -19.95
CA PRO A 232 -14.85 9.29 -19.43
C PRO A 232 -13.83 9.50 -18.30
N TYR A 233 -13.57 8.44 -17.54
CA TYR A 233 -12.53 8.42 -16.53
C TYR A 233 -11.15 8.27 -17.19
N GLU A 234 -10.30 9.29 -17.07
CA GLU A 234 -8.95 9.23 -17.62
C GLU A 234 -8.04 8.39 -16.70
N VAL A 235 -7.58 7.24 -17.18
CA VAL A 235 -6.69 6.33 -16.46
C VAL A 235 -5.25 6.82 -16.50
N LEU A 236 -4.78 7.29 -17.67
CA LEU A 236 -3.45 7.84 -17.87
C LEU A 236 -3.43 8.84 -19.02
N HIS A 237 -2.72 9.95 -18.83
CA HIS A 237 -2.31 10.82 -19.93
C HIS A 237 -0.83 11.21 -19.76
N THR A 238 0.03 10.76 -20.68
CA THR A 238 1.48 11.00 -20.60
C THR A 238 2.09 11.30 -21.96
N LYS A 239 3.23 11.98 -21.95
CA LYS A 239 4.04 12.29 -23.13
C LYS A 239 5.43 11.68 -23.00
N GLY A 240 5.95 11.19 -24.13
CA GLY A 240 7.24 10.54 -24.22
C GLY A 240 7.22 9.41 -25.25
N ARG A 241 8.27 8.59 -25.24
CA ARG A 241 8.37 7.38 -26.05
C ARG A 241 8.43 6.18 -25.13
N GLY A 242 7.52 5.23 -25.30
CA GLY A 242 7.32 4.17 -24.33
C GLY A 242 6.30 3.13 -24.76
N HIS A 243 5.82 2.39 -23.77
CA HIS A 243 4.73 1.44 -23.93
C HIS A 243 3.99 1.23 -22.60
N TYR A 244 2.67 1.13 -22.67
CA TYR A 244 1.80 0.77 -21.56
C TYR A 244 1.91 -0.71 -21.25
N VAL A 245 1.92 -1.09 -19.97
CA VAL A 245 2.11 -2.48 -19.52
C VAL A 245 1.11 -2.95 -18.48
N GLY A 246 0.19 -2.09 -17.99
CA GLY A 246 -0.85 -2.61 -17.13
C GLY A 246 -1.72 -1.59 -16.41
N THR A 247 -2.83 -2.08 -15.88
CA THR A 247 -3.82 -1.31 -15.13
C THR A 247 -4.24 -2.11 -13.89
N VAL A 248 -4.40 -1.41 -12.78
CA VAL A 248 -5.27 -1.84 -11.67
C VAL A 248 -6.44 -0.86 -11.64
N LEU A 249 -7.68 -1.34 -11.69
CA LEU A 249 -8.91 -0.53 -11.57
C LEU A 249 -9.68 -0.96 -10.33
N SER A 250 -10.13 0.01 -9.55
CA SER A 250 -10.93 -0.20 -8.37
C SER A 250 -12.15 0.73 -8.38
N VAL A 251 -13.33 0.15 -8.18
CA VAL A 251 -14.63 0.84 -8.20
C VAL A 251 -15.38 0.56 -6.90
N VAL A 252 -15.98 1.61 -6.31
CA VAL A 252 -17.06 1.48 -5.32
C VAL A 252 -18.34 1.97 -5.97
N GLN A 253 -19.36 1.13 -5.99
CA GLN A 253 -20.63 1.45 -6.63
C GLN A 253 -21.44 2.39 -5.73
N ASN A 254 -21.73 3.59 -6.22
CA ASN A 254 -22.51 4.62 -5.52
C ASN A 254 -24.02 4.51 -5.83
N GLN A 255 -24.39 3.52 -6.63
CA GLN A 255 -25.77 3.14 -6.94
C GLN A 255 -25.80 1.64 -7.31
N PRO A 256 -26.92 0.93 -7.12
CA PRO A 256 -26.99 -0.49 -7.49
C PRO A 256 -26.96 -0.70 -9.02
N GLY A 257 -26.65 -1.93 -9.45
CA GLY A 257 -26.56 -2.33 -10.85
C GLY A 257 -25.14 -2.47 -11.37
N TRP A 258 -24.92 -3.34 -12.37
CA TRP A 258 -23.61 -3.53 -13.02
C TRP A 258 -23.03 -2.20 -13.53
N PHE A 259 -21.79 -1.88 -13.16
CA PHE A 259 -21.15 -0.60 -13.50
C PHE A 259 -20.28 -0.67 -14.76
N GLY A 260 -19.99 -1.87 -15.26
CA GLY A 260 -18.83 -2.13 -16.10
C GLY A 260 -19.12 -2.22 -17.59
N GLU A 261 -20.22 -1.67 -18.09
CA GLU A 261 -20.51 -1.70 -19.53
C GLU A 261 -19.65 -0.70 -20.32
N GLY A 262 -18.94 0.20 -19.64
CA GLY A 262 -18.12 1.23 -20.28
C GLY A 262 -16.87 0.71 -20.98
N ASP A 263 -16.62 1.21 -22.19
CA ASP A 263 -15.51 0.82 -23.06
C ASP A 263 -14.15 1.45 -22.66
N ASP A 264 -13.06 0.76 -22.94
CA ASP A 264 -11.70 1.29 -22.89
C ASP A 264 -11.26 1.96 -24.20
N PHE A 265 -10.60 3.12 -24.11
CA PHE A 265 -10.14 3.90 -25.26
C PHE A 265 -8.68 4.30 -25.15
N PHE A 266 -7.83 3.82 -26.06
CA PHE A 266 -6.43 4.23 -26.16
C PHE A 266 -6.19 5.16 -27.34
N TYR A 267 -5.82 6.41 -27.07
CA TYR A 267 -5.41 7.38 -28.07
C TYR A 267 -3.89 7.48 -28.11
N ILE A 268 -3.30 7.12 -29.26
CA ILE A 268 -1.85 7.01 -29.41
C ILE A 268 -1.33 8.16 -30.27
N ASP A 269 -0.28 8.81 -29.79
CA ASP A 269 0.45 9.89 -30.46
C ASP A 269 -0.45 11.08 -30.84
N GLY A 270 -1.37 11.46 -29.94
CA GLY A 270 -2.20 12.67 -30.07
C GLY A 270 -3.30 12.56 -31.13
N LYS A 271 -3.66 11.34 -31.55
CA LYS A 271 -4.83 11.12 -32.41
C LYS A 271 -6.13 11.49 -31.66
N LYS A 272 -7.10 12.02 -32.40
CA LYS A 272 -8.42 12.40 -31.86
C LYS A 272 -9.40 11.23 -31.78
N THR A 273 -9.25 10.24 -32.65
CA THR A 273 -9.97 8.96 -32.61
C THR A 273 -9.09 7.95 -31.88
N ALA A 274 -9.70 7.07 -31.11
CA ALA A 274 -8.96 6.03 -30.42
C ALA A 274 -8.34 5.07 -31.44
N ASN A 275 -7.19 4.52 -31.10
CA ASN A 275 -6.52 3.47 -31.88
C ASN A 275 -7.03 2.09 -31.48
N ILE A 276 -7.44 1.95 -30.22
CA ILE A 276 -7.97 0.73 -29.61
C ILE A 276 -9.23 1.17 -28.88
N GLU A 277 -10.31 0.46 -29.16
CA GLU A 277 -11.66 0.66 -28.61
C GLU A 277 -12.12 -0.68 -28.04
N GLY A 278 -12.62 -0.64 -26.82
CA GLY A 278 -13.13 -1.79 -26.08
C GLY A 278 -14.57 -2.14 -26.40
N THR A 279 -15.15 -3.00 -25.55
CA THR A 279 -16.56 -3.42 -25.60
C THR A 279 -17.23 -3.49 -24.22
N GLY A 280 -16.47 -3.21 -23.17
CA GLY A 280 -16.89 -3.31 -21.78
C GLY A 280 -15.68 -3.33 -20.85
N THR A 281 -15.90 -2.95 -19.60
CA THR A 281 -14.84 -2.94 -18.58
C THR A 281 -14.44 -4.36 -18.20
N GLU A 282 -15.38 -5.29 -18.05
CA GLU A 282 -15.06 -6.70 -17.82
C GLU A 282 -14.30 -7.32 -19.00
N ASP A 283 -14.67 -6.93 -20.22
CA ASP A 283 -14.04 -7.39 -21.45
C ASP A 283 -12.59 -6.91 -21.52
N TYR A 284 -12.34 -5.65 -21.13
CA TYR A 284 -10.98 -5.13 -20.98
C TYR A 284 -10.14 -5.95 -20.00
N PHE A 285 -10.75 -6.49 -18.93
CA PHE A 285 -10.08 -7.34 -17.96
C PHE A 285 -10.07 -8.84 -18.33
N ASN A 286 -10.49 -9.20 -19.55
CA ASN A 286 -10.59 -10.56 -20.09
C ASN A 286 -11.51 -11.50 -19.27
N ASP A 287 -12.54 -10.96 -18.64
CA ASP A 287 -13.70 -11.75 -18.19
C ASP A 287 -14.87 -11.49 -19.15
N ALA A 288 -16.06 -12.01 -18.85
CA ALA A 288 -17.28 -11.72 -19.59
C ALA A 288 -18.50 -11.96 -18.70
N TRP A 289 -19.59 -11.24 -18.98
CA TRP A 289 -20.83 -11.33 -18.19
C TRP A 289 -20.56 -11.00 -16.71
N SER A 290 -20.11 -9.77 -16.45
CA SER A 290 -19.60 -9.29 -15.16
C SER A 290 -18.23 -9.86 -14.74
N LEU A 291 -17.71 -9.37 -13.60
CA LEU A 291 -16.43 -9.77 -13.02
C LEU A 291 -16.62 -10.68 -11.80
N ARG A 292 -15.75 -11.68 -11.64
CA ARG A 292 -15.72 -12.58 -10.48
C ARG A 292 -14.32 -12.75 -9.92
N VAL A 293 -14.18 -12.96 -8.61
CA VAL A 293 -12.87 -13.16 -7.97
C VAL A 293 -12.14 -14.32 -8.63
N GLY A 294 -10.91 -14.05 -9.06
CA GLY A 294 -10.03 -15.00 -9.74
C GLY A 294 -8.67 -14.38 -10.01
N ASP A 295 -7.63 -15.20 -10.13
CA ASP A 295 -6.30 -14.72 -10.50
C ASP A 295 -5.70 -15.52 -11.65
N GLY A 296 -4.79 -14.85 -12.36
CA GLY A 296 -4.08 -15.38 -13.51
C GLY A 296 -2.77 -14.63 -13.72
N PRO A 297 -1.88 -15.15 -14.58
CA PRO A 297 -0.56 -14.55 -14.76
C PRO A 297 -0.62 -13.08 -15.24
N ASN A 298 -1.58 -12.76 -16.10
CA ASN A 298 -1.68 -11.44 -16.74
C ASN A 298 -2.98 -10.68 -16.42
N PHE A 299 -3.99 -11.30 -15.83
CA PHE A 299 -5.23 -10.59 -15.48
C PHE A 299 -5.96 -11.33 -14.35
N GLY A 300 -6.85 -10.62 -13.67
CA GLY A 300 -7.68 -11.19 -12.62
C GLY A 300 -8.40 -10.12 -11.81
N VAL A 301 -9.18 -10.57 -10.82
CA VAL A 301 -10.05 -9.77 -9.96
C VAL A 301 -9.79 -10.16 -8.52
N THR A 302 -9.31 -9.21 -7.71
CA THR A 302 -8.98 -9.44 -6.30
C THR A 302 -10.11 -9.11 -5.33
N VAL A 303 -11.07 -8.28 -5.76
CA VAL A 303 -12.26 -7.89 -5.00
C VAL A 303 -13.45 -7.87 -5.96
N ALA A 304 -14.56 -8.51 -5.60
CA ALA A 304 -15.84 -8.41 -6.29
C ALA A 304 -16.97 -8.73 -5.30
N ASP A 305 -17.64 -7.69 -4.80
CA ASP A 305 -18.68 -7.80 -3.76
C ASP A 305 -20.12 -7.85 -4.33
N GLY A 306 -20.28 -7.99 -5.65
CA GLY A 306 -21.60 -7.97 -6.31
C GLY A 306 -21.88 -6.65 -7.01
N THR A 307 -23.16 -6.27 -7.11
CA THR A 307 -23.63 -5.08 -7.85
C THR A 307 -24.50 -4.14 -7.00
N ASP A 308 -24.52 -4.36 -5.69
CA ASP A 308 -25.29 -3.60 -4.71
C ASP A 308 -24.72 -2.18 -4.54
N LEU A 309 -25.49 -1.32 -3.88
CA LEU A 309 -24.97 -0.07 -3.37
C LEU A 309 -23.81 -0.34 -2.39
N GLY A 310 -22.65 0.26 -2.66
CA GLY A 310 -21.44 0.10 -1.87
C GLY A 310 -20.57 -1.10 -2.25
N SER A 311 -21.02 -1.93 -3.20
CA SER A 311 -20.22 -3.06 -3.68
C SER A 311 -18.92 -2.58 -4.32
N ARG A 312 -17.86 -3.34 -4.04
CA ARG A 312 -16.49 -3.03 -4.44
C ARG A 312 -16.02 -3.98 -5.53
N MET A 313 -15.25 -3.46 -6.46
CA MET A 313 -14.52 -4.22 -7.46
C MET A 313 -13.05 -3.80 -7.44
N THR A 314 -12.11 -4.74 -7.56
CA THR A 314 -10.72 -4.47 -7.99
C THR A 314 -10.28 -5.51 -8.99
N ALA A 315 -9.87 -5.06 -10.17
CA ALA A 315 -9.34 -5.88 -11.26
C ALA A 315 -7.96 -5.40 -11.71
N TYR A 316 -7.14 -6.30 -12.22
CA TYR A 316 -5.85 -6.01 -12.82
C TYR A 316 -5.69 -6.64 -14.20
N ARG A 317 -4.94 -5.98 -15.08
CA ARG A 317 -4.47 -6.51 -16.36
C ARG A 317 -3.03 -6.05 -16.62
N TRP A 318 -2.16 -6.98 -16.98
CA TRP A 318 -0.76 -6.78 -17.34
C TRP A 318 -0.57 -7.04 -18.83
N HIS A 319 -0.30 -5.98 -19.58
CA HIS A 319 0.00 -6.01 -21.02
C HIS A 319 1.47 -6.42 -21.26
N VAL A 320 1.85 -7.63 -20.81
CA VAL A 320 3.23 -8.13 -20.90
C VAL A 320 3.52 -8.71 -22.29
N GLY A 321 2.60 -9.51 -22.82
CA GLY A 321 2.71 -10.09 -24.17
C GLY A 321 2.21 -9.15 -25.27
N ASP A 322 1.40 -8.16 -24.88
CA ASP A 322 0.63 -7.25 -25.73
C ASP A 322 0.78 -5.78 -25.30
N PRO A 323 2.00 -5.26 -25.05
CA PRO A 323 2.18 -3.87 -24.62
C PRO A 323 1.66 -2.88 -25.66
N ILE A 324 1.13 -1.74 -25.21
CA ILE A 324 0.58 -0.70 -26.09
C ILE A 324 1.64 0.39 -26.33
N PRO A 325 2.31 0.43 -27.49
CA PRO A 325 3.42 1.35 -27.73
C PRO A 325 2.96 2.75 -28.10
N PHE A 326 3.78 3.74 -27.73
CA PHE A 326 3.59 5.14 -28.13
C PHE A 326 4.95 5.82 -28.37
N THR A 327 4.99 6.79 -29.28
CA THR A 327 6.23 7.48 -29.66
C THR A 327 6.30 8.93 -29.18
N ARG A 328 5.15 9.55 -28.93
CA ARG A 328 5.01 10.94 -28.48
C ARG A 328 4.06 11.06 -27.30
N GLU A 329 2.94 10.34 -27.30
CA GLU A 329 1.86 10.54 -26.33
C GLU A 329 0.98 9.30 -26.20
N LEU A 330 0.50 9.05 -24.99
CA LEU A 330 -0.53 8.06 -24.72
C LEU A 330 -1.60 8.71 -23.85
N LYS A 331 -2.86 8.61 -24.28
CA LYS A 331 -4.03 8.85 -23.44
C LYS A 331 -4.85 7.56 -23.37
N PHE A 332 -5.22 7.15 -22.17
CA PHE A 332 -6.08 6.00 -21.91
C PHE A 332 -7.25 6.46 -21.04
N ASP A 333 -8.46 6.34 -21.60
CA ASP A 333 -9.72 6.63 -20.95
C ASP A 333 -10.56 5.35 -20.82
N ILE A 334 -11.43 5.28 -19.82
CA ILE A 334 -12.47 4.26 -19.69
C ILE A 334 -13.80 4.93 -19.40
N GLU A 335 -14.87 4.51 -20.05
CA GLU A 335 -16.21 4.98 -19.72
C GLU A 335 -16.65 4.45 -18.36
N HIS A 336 -17.53 5.21 -17.69
CA HIS A 336 -18.15 4.81 -16.43
C HIS A 336 -19.66 4.68 -16.64
N ALA A 337 -20.04 3.79 -17.55
CA ALA A 337 -21.43 3.54 -17.91
C ALA A 337 -21.87 2.12 -17.53
N GLY A 338 -23.13 1.96 -17.15
CA GLY A 338 -23.69 0.65 -16.81
C GLY A 338 -25.18 0.67 -16.57
N TRP A 339 -25.67 -0.38 -15.93
CA TRP A 339 -27.09 -0.59 -15.66
C TRP A 339 -27.59 0.37 -14.59
N THR A 340 -28.78 0.91 -14.77
CA THR A 340 -29.44 1.81 -13.83
C THR A 340 -30.91 1.42 -13.69
N TYR A 341 -31.53 1.79 -12.56
CA TYR A 341 -32.87 1.36 -12.21
C TYR A 341 -33.74 2.55 -11.79
N ASN A 342 -35.06 2.41 -11.96
CA ASN A 342 -36.07 3.29 -11.39
C ASN A 342 -36.33 2.92 -9.92
N ASN A 343 -37.04 3.77 -9.18
CA ASN A 343 -37.36 3.53 -7.77
C ASN A 343 -38.26 2.30 -7.53
N ASP A 344 -39.01 1.86 -8.55
CA ASP A 344 -39.83 0.64 -8.53
C ASP A 344 -39.04 -0.63 -8.90
N GLY A 345 -37.74 -0.47 -9.15
CA GLY A 345 -36.81 -1.53 -9.51
C GLY A 345 -36.81 -1.98 -10.97
N SER A 346 -37.63 -1.35 -11.83
CA SER A 346 -37.51 -1.57 -13.27
C SER A 346 -36.19 -1.01 -13.83
N VAL A 347 -35.61 -1.69 -14.82
CA VAL A 347 -34.40 -1.23 -15.52
C VAL A 347 -34.71 0.11 -16.21
N ARG A 348 -33.92 1.15 -15.89
CA ARG A 348 -33.99 2.47 -16.53
C ARG A 348 -33.12 2.51 -17.79
N SER A 349 -31.90 1.98 -17.71
CA SER A 349 -30.99 1.81 -18.84
C SER A 349 -30.04 0.65 -18.58
N ALA A 350 -29.61 -0.05 -19.63
CA ALA A 350 -28.49 -0.99 -19.56
C ALA A 350 -27.13 -0.29 -19.80
N PHE A 351 -27.15 0.94 -20.31
CA PHE A 351 -25.94 1.74 -20.58
C PHE A 351 -26.24 3.22 -20.30
N GLU A 352 -25.91 3.66 -19.09
CA GLU A 352 -26.03 5.06 -18.67
C GLU A 352 -24.83 5.42 -17.79
N GLU A 353 -24.31 6.65 -17.93
CA GLU A 353 -23.21 7.14 -17.09
C GLU A 353 -23.55 7.06 -15.59
N ARG A 354 -22.55 6.67 -14.78
CA ARG A 354 -22.69 6.40 -13.34
C ARG A 354 -21.66 7.19 -12.56
N GLU A 355 -22.10 7.86 -11.51
CA GLU A 355 -21.24 8.63 -10.58
C GLU A 355 -20.60 7.71 -9.50
N ASP A 356 -20.08 6.56 -9.94
CA ASP A 356 -19.39 5.61 -9.09
C ASP A 356 -17.99 6.12 -8.70
N LEU A 357 -17.38 5.52 -7.69
CA LEU A 357 -16.12 6.00 -7.13
C LEU A 357 -14.95 5.23 -7.75
N PHE A 358 -14.29 5.83 -8.75
CA PHE A 358 -13.22 5.19 -9.53
C PHE A 358 -11.83 5.55 -9.02
N SER A 359 -10.93 4.57 -9.01
CA SER A 359 -9.51 4.77 -8.82
C SER A 359 -8.69 3.77 -9.61
N THR A 360 -7.51 4.18 -10.07
CA THR A 360 -6.62 3.33 -10.88
C THR A 360 -5.16 3.48 -10.50
N VAL A 361 -4.37 2.45 -10.80
CA VAL A 361 -2.93 2.57 -11.01
C VAL A 361 -2.60 2.15 -12.43
N ALA A 362 -2.05 3.08 -13.21
CA ALA A 362 -1.52 2.85 -14.55
C ALA A 362 -0.04 2.47 -14.49
N PHE A 363 0.40 1.48 -15.26
CA PHE A 363 1.79 0.99 -15.31
C PHE A 363 2.34 1.08 -16.74
N TRP A 364 3.53 1.66 -16.92
CA TRP A 364 4.15 1.82 -18.25
C TRP A 364 5.67 1.94 -18.17
N TYR A 365 6.34 1.80 -19.31
CA TYR A 365 7.75 2.14 -19.48
C TYR A 365 7.89 3.32 -20.42
N GLN A 366 8.78 4.26 -20.15
CA GLN A 366 9.14 5.29 -21.13
C GLN A 366 10.59 5.76 -21.00
N GLN A 367 11.12 6.33 -22.09
CA GLN A 367 12.42 7.00 -22.09
C GLN A 367 12.34 8.29 -21.27
N GLY A 368 13.27 8.43 -20.32
CA GLY A 368 13.28 9.55 -19.37
C GLY A 368 12.17 9.47 -18.32
N VAL A 369 12.18 10.42 -17.40
CA VAL A 369 11.12 10.57 -16.39
C VAL A 369 9.93 11.26 -17.04
N ALA A 370 8.73 10.72 -16.84
CA ALA A 370 7.49 11.33 -17.31
C ALA A 370 7.32 12.75 -16.74
N PRO A 371 6.64 13.66 -17.47
CA PRO A 371 6.31 14.98 -16.94
C PRO A 371 5.61 14.89 -15.58
N ALA A 372 5.80 15.91 -14.73
CA ALA A 372 5.14 15.97 -13.44
C ALA A 372 3.61 15.93 -13.62
N GLN A 373 2.98 15.02 -12.89
CA GLN A 373 1.53 14.83 -12.86
C GLN A 373 0.93 15.48 -11.60
N PRO A 374 -0.37 15.83 -11.58
CA PRO A 374 -1.04 16.34 -10.38
C PRO A 374 -0.88 15.39 -9.20
N GLU A 375 -0.49 15.90 -8.03
CA GLU A 375 -0.31 15.08 -6.82
C GLU A 375 -1.59 14.25 -6.53
N PRO A 376 -1.46 12.93 -6.28
CA PRO A 376 -2.54 12.14 -5.71
C PRO A 376 -3.07 12.80 -4.43
N PRO A 377 -4.38 12.69 -4.14
CA PRO A 377 -4.93 13.16 -2.87
C PRO A 377 -4.18 12.57 -1.68
N TYR A 378 -4.02 13.35 -0.62
CA TYR A 378 -3.25 12.93 0.56
C TYR A 378 -4.10 12.11 1.52
N GLY A 379 -3.52 11.01 2.03
CA GLY A 379 -4.07 10.25 3.17
C GLY A 379 -5.53 9.88 3.00
N ALA A 380 -6.36 10.27 3.98
CA ALA A 380 -7.79 9.95 4.03
C ALA A 380 -8.56 10.40 2.77
N ALA A 381 -8.14 11.45 2.06
CA ALA A 381 -8.79 11.89 0.82
C ALA A 381 -8.76 10.83 -0.31
N ARG A 382 -7.98 9.75 -0.17
CA ARG A 382 -7.99 8.59 -1.08
C ARG A 382 -9.02 7.52 -0.72
N LEU A 383 -9.60 7.60 0.48
CA LEU A 383 -10.66 6.69 0.92
C LEU A 383 -12.00 7.09 0.29
N PRO A 384 -12.94 6.15 0.07
CA PRO A 384 -14.18 6.39 -0.67
C PRO A 384 -14.94 7.65 -0.24
N HIS A 385 -15.04 7.89 1.07
CA HIS A 385 -15.74 9.05 1.63
C HIS A 385 -14.81 10.04 2.36
N GLY A 386 -13.55 9.68 2.54
CA GLY A 386 -12.50 10.53 3.13
C GLY A 386 -12.70 10.96 4.59
N ASN A 387 -13.71 10.43 5.28
CA ASN A 387 -14.14 10.86 6.60
C ASN A 387 -14.34 9.69 7.58
N ALA A 388 -13.59 8.59 7.36
CA ALA A 388 -13.70 7.40 8.18
C ALA A 388 -13.41 7.69 9.67
N VAL A 389 -14.38 7.35 10.52
CA VAL A 389 -14.24 7.37 11.97
C VAL A 389 -14.02 5.94 12.43
N HIS A 390 -12.86 5.70 13.04
CA HIS A 390 -12.47 4.41 13.56
C HIS A 390 -12.87 4.30 15.04
N LEU A 391 -13.88 3.49 15.34
CA LEU A 391 -14.41 3.27 16.69
C LEU A 391 -13.84 1.98 17.28
N GLU A 392 -12.95 2.15 18.24
CA GLU A 392 -12.36 1.08 19.05
C GLU A 392 -13.43 0.45 19.96
N VAL A 393 -13.93 -0.74 19.61
CA VAL A 393 -15.10 -1.32 20.27
C VAL A 393 -14.81 -1.80 21.69
N GLU A 394 -13.56 -2.10 22.00
CA GLU A 394 -13.10 -2.48 23.33
C GLU A 394 -13.25 -1.35 24.35
N GLN A 395 -13.22 -0.09 23.90
CA GLN A 395 -13.50 1.07 24.76
C GLN A 395 -14.97 1.11 25.23
N ARG A 396 -15.86 0.42 24.52
CA ARG A 396 -17.28 0.28 24.85
C ARG A 396 -17.62 -1.06 25.47
N ALA A 397 -16.63 -1.89 25.84
CA ALA A 397 -16.86 -3.23 26.39
C ALA A 397 -17.80 -3.26 27.60
N ALA A 398 -17.78 -2.22 28.44
CA ALA A 398 -18.67 -2.09 29.61
C ALA A 398 -20.13 -1.80 29.24
N GLU A 399 -20.38 -1.27 28.03
CA GLU A 399 -21.71 -0.94 27.50
C GLU A 399 -22.24 -2.02 26.54
N THR A 400 -21.38 -2.94 26.10
CA THR A 400 -21.71 -4.06 25.24
C THR A 400 -22.51 -5.13 25.99
N VAL A 401 -23.57 -5.66 25.37
CA VAL A 401 -24.40 -6.71 25.96
C VAL A 401 -24.21 -8.03 25.23
N GLY A 402 -23.78 -9.06 25.97
CA GLY A 402 -23.73 -10.45 25.48
C GLY A 402 -24.92 -11.25 26.01
N THR A 403 -25.64 -11.91 25.13
CA THR A 403 -26.71 -12.88 25.47
C THR A 403 -26.26 -14.28 25.09
N ARG A 404 -26.34 -15.24 26.03
CA ARG A 404 -25.82 -16.61 25.88
C ARG A 404 -24.35 -16.63 25.45
N GLY A 405 -23.52 -15.92 26.20
CA GLY A 405 -22.09 -15.85 26.01
C GLY A 405 -21.46 -14.79 26.89
N LYS A 406 -20.13 -14.81 26.96
CA LYS A 406 -19.35 -13.88 27.79
C LYS A 406 -18.59 -12.88 26.93
N VAL A 407 -18.59 -11.62 27.35
CA VAL A 407 -17.82 -10.54 26.71
C VAL A 407 -16.55 -10.27 27.52
N SER A 408 -15.42 -10.13 26.84
CA SER A 408 -14.15 -9.74 27.45
C SER A 408 -13.27 -8.95 26.48
N VAL A 409 -12.30 -8.22 26.99
CA VAL A 409 -11.27 -7.56 26.16
C VAL A 409 -10.01 -8.40 26.19
N GLN A 410 -9.51 -8.79 25.02
CA GLN A 410 -8.19 -9.39 24.87
C GLN A 410 -7.21 -8.34 24.37
N LYS A 411 -6.10 -8.15 25.09
CA LYS A 411 -5.12 -7.12 24.78
C LYS A 411 -3.92 -7.64 24.00
N GLU A 412 -3.31 -6.76 23.22
CA GLU A 412 -2.10 -6.99 22.43
C GLU A 412 -2.16 -8.23 21.50
N VAL A 413 -3.36 -8.55 21.01
CA VAL A 413 -3.60 -9.60 20.02
C VAL A 413 -2.97 -9.20 18.69
N PHE A 414 -2.46 -10.17 17.93
CA PHE A 414 -2.04 -10.02 16.53
C PHE A 414 -1.38 -8.67 16.18
N TRP A 415 -0.12 -8.49 16.62
CA TRP A 415 0.67 -7.26 16.42
C TRP A 415 0.22 -6.04 17.23
N GLY A 416 -0.45 -6.25 18.36
CA GLY A 416 -0.70 -5.20 19.35
C GLY A 416 -2.08 -4.55 19.26
N LYS A 417 -3.05 -5.23 18.63
CA LYS A 417 -4.44 -4.83 18.58
C LYS A 417 -5.18 -5.36 19.80
N ASP A 418 -6.05 -4.55 20.40
CA ASP A 418 -6.95 -5.01 21.43
C ASP A 418 -8.27 -5.40 20.75
N ILE A 419 -8.87 -6.53 21.14
CA ILE A 419 -10.14 -6.97 20.56
C ILE A 419 -11.19 -7.18 21.65
N LEU A 420 -12.44 -6.93 21.29
CA LEU A 420 -13.60 -7.37 22.03
C LEU A 420 -13.90 -8.83 21.65
N LEU A 421 -13.64 -9.75 22.58
CA LEU A 421 -13.96 -11.17 22.41
C LEU A 421 -15.34 -11.47 23.01
N PHE A 422 -16.19 -12.11 22.19
CA PHE A 422 -17.44 -12.72 22.61
C PHE A 422 -17.34 -14.24 22.55
N GLU A 423 -17.38 -14.88 23.72
CA GLU A 423 -17.41 -16.33 23.88
C GLU A 423 -18.86 -16.83 23.78
N GLY A 424 -19.40 -16.89 22.57
CA GLY A 424 -20.78 -17.35 22.31
C GLY A 424 -20.99 -18.83 22.64
N GLU A 425 -22.13 -19.16 23.28
CA GLU A 425 -22.46 -20.52 23.73
C GLU A 425 -23.07 -21.42 22.64
N GLY A 426 -23.34 -20.89 21.44
CA GLY A 426 -23.92 -21.62 20.31
C GLY A 426 -24.88 -20.78 19.46
N VAL A 427 -25.62 -21.44 18.57
CA VAL A 427 -26.62 -20.79 17.71
C VAL A 427 -27.64 -20.01 18.56
N GLY A 428 -27.90 -18.77 18.16
CA GLY A 428 -28.73 -17.80 18.86
C GLY A 428 -28.00 -16.98 19.94
N ALA A 429 -26.72 -17.25 20.22
CA ALA A 429 -25.89 -16.34 21.00
C ALA A 429 -25.78 -14.98 20.29
N ARG A 430 -25.78 -13.88 21.06
CA ARG A 430 -25.89 -12.53 20.50
C ARG A 430 -24.97 -11.55 21.21
N LEU A 431 -24.29 -10.71 20.43
CA LEU A 431 -23.48 -9.60 20.90
C LEU A 431 -24.05 -8.27 20.39
N ASP A 432 -24.41 -7.37 21.29
CA ASP A 432 -24.91 -6.03 20.99
C ASP A 432 -23.84 -4.98 21.33
N VAL A 433 -23.29 -4.33 20.32
CA VAL A 433 -22.24 -3.30 20.45
C VAL A 433 -22.85 -1.92 20.18
N PRO A 434 -22.87 -1.00 21.16
CA PRO A 434 -23.37 0.34 20.95
C PRO A 434 -22.35 1.22 20.23
N PHE A 435 -22.83 2.14 19.41
CA PHE A 435 -22.02 3.18 18.79
C PHE A 435 -22.81 4.49 18.65
N ASP A 436 -22.10 5.60 18.57
CA ASP A 436 -22.69 6.94 18.49
C ASP A 436 -22.50 7.52 17.08
N VAL A 437 -23.56 8.15 16.57
CA VAL A 437 -23.61 8.86 15.29
C VAL A 437 -23.73 10.35 15.58
N ALA A 438 -22.80 11.14 15.04
CA ALA A 438 -22.71 12.57 15.35
C ALA A 438 -23.82 13.40 14.68
N GLU A 439 -24.26 12.99 13.49
CA GLU A 439 -25.17 13.73 12.62
C GLU A 439 -26.06 12.79 11.81
N ASP A 440 -27.27 13.22 11.48
CA ASP A 440 -28.16 12.50 10.57
C ASP A 440 -27.50 12.31 9.19
N GLY A 441 -27.66 11.12 8.61
CA GLY A 441 -27.19 10.88 7.25
C GLY A 441 -27.11 9.42 6.88
N ARG A 442 -26.63 9.17 5.66
CA ARG A 442 -26.24 7.84 5.21
C ARG A 442 -24.80 7.56 5.57
N TYR A 443 -24.55 6.39 6.10
CA TYR A 443 -23.24 5.94 6.50
C TYR A 443 -22.91 4.62 5.83
N GLU A 444 -21.70 4.47 5.34
CA GLU A 444 -21.10 3.15 5.18
C GLU A 444 -20.61 2.68 6.56
N LEU A 445 -21.10 1.52 6.99
CA LEU A 445 -20.71 0.87 8.24
C LEU A 445 -19.91 -0.40 7.94
N ILE A 446 -18.74 -0.53 8.56
CA ILE A 446 -17.84 -1.67 8.40
C ILE A 446 -17.50 -2.22 9.78
N ALA A 447 -17.49 -3.55 9.92
CA ALA A 447 -16.92 -4.23 11.08
C ALA A 447 -15.52 -4.75 10.73
N GLN A 448 -14.54 -4.50 11.59
CA GLN A 448 -13.24 -5.15 11.52
C GLN A 448 -13.28 -6.39 12.40
N VAL A 449 -13.42 -7.55 11.76
CA VAL A 449 -13.63 -8.83 12.43
C VAL A 449 -12.29 -9.58 12.49
N ALA A 450 -12.06 -10.26 13.61
CA ALA A 450 -10.95 -11.20 13.75
C ALA A 450 -11.39 -12.60 13.27
N GLY A 451 -10.48 -13.32 12.65
CA GLY A 451 -10.64 -14.73 12.31
C GLY A 451 -9.82 -15.62 13.24
N ALA A 452 -10.36 -16.76 13.66
CA ALA A 452 -9.64 -17.74 14.47
C ALA A 452 -10.23 -19.17 14.37
N PRO A 453 -9.51 -20.22 14.80
CA PRO A 453 -9.96 -21.62 14.67
C PRO A 453 -11.18 -22.00 15.53
N ASP A 454 -11.62 -21.11 16.40
CA ASP A 454 -12.70 -21.31 17.37
C ASP A 454 -13.87 -20.35 17.16
N TYR A 455 -13.87 -19.60 16.05
CA TYR A 455 -14.88 -18.58 15.78
C TYR A 455 -16.09 -19.13 15.02
N GLY A 456 -17.26 -18.57 15.31
CA GLY A 456 -18.53 -18.95 14.74
C GLY A 456 -18.90 -18.16 13.49
N THR A 457 -20.10 -18.44 12.99
CA THR A 457 -20.74 -17.75 11.89
C THR A 457 -21.85 -16.86 12.43
N TYR A 458 -21.87 -15.59 12.05
CA TYR A 458 -22.71 -14.56 12.65
C TYR A 458 -23.46 -13.75 11.59
N SER A 459 -24.78 -13.59 11.74
CA SER A 459 -25.52 -12.56 11.01
C SER A 459 -25.44 -11.22 11.71
N VAL A 460 -25.60 -10.13 10.95
CA VAL A 460 -25.52 -8.76 11.50
C VAL A 460 -26.84 -8.01 11.35
N LEU A 461 -27.22 -7.28 12.39
CA LEU A 461 -28.34 -6.33 12.39
C LEU A 461 -27.88 -4.94 12.83
N ILE A 462 -28.58 -3.90 12.39
CA ILE A 462 -28.45 -2.53 12.86
C ILE A 462 -29.80 -2.10 13.43
N ASP A 463 -29.84 -1.76 14.70
CA ASP A 463 -31.07 -1.46 15.46
C ASP A 463 -32.16 -2.52 15.26
N GLY A 464 -31.75 -3.79 15.24
CA GLY A 464 -32.64 -4.94 15.05
C GLY A 464 -33.11 -5.18 13.62
N LYS A 465 -32.62 -4.43 12.63
CA LYS A 465 -32.97 -4.58 11.21
C LYS A 465 -31.80 -5.17 10.41
N VAL A 466 -32.12 -5.97 9.40
CA VAL A 466 -31.11 -6.47 8.45
C VAL A 466 -30.56 -5.30 7.63
N PRO A 467 -29.24 -5.10 7.57
CA PRO A 467 -28.63 -4.08 6.72
C PRO A 467 -29.00 -4.32 5.25
N GLY A 468 -29.32 -3.26 4.51
CA GLY A 468 -29.58 -3.36 3.06
C GLY A 468 -31.02 -3.71 2.65
N SER A 469 -31.97 -3.88 3.58
CA SER A 469 -33.41 -4.10 3.27
C SER A 469 -34.15 -2.91 2.62
N GLY A 470 -33.40 -1.93 2.09
CA GLY A 470 -33.93 -0.71 1.46
C GLY A 470 -33.76 -0.62 -0.05
N THR A 471 -33.17 -1.64 -0.70
CA THR A 471 -33.07 -1.78 -2.16
C THR A 471 -33.22 -3.25 -2.54
N GLU A 472 -34.43 -3.79 -2.42
CA GLU A 472 -34.83 -5.02 -3.11
C GLU A 472 -34.99 -4.70 -4.60
N LEU A 473 -33.89 -4.68 -5.34
CA LEU A 473 -33.93 -4.84 -6.79
C LEU A 473 -33.96 -6.33 -7.05
N GLU A 474 -35.13 -6.95 -6.92
CA GLU A 474 -35.35 -8.27 -7.49
C GLU A 474 -35.22 -8.14 -9.03
N HIS A 475 -34.42 -9.01 -9.66
CA HIS A 475 -34.44 -9.42 -11.09
C HIS A 475 -33.08 -9.54 -11.80
N GLU A 476 -31.99 -9.80 -11.08
CA GLU A 476 -30.84 -10.50 -11.67
C GLU A 476 -30.81 -11.95 -11.14
N PRO A 477 -31.25 -12.95 -11.94
CA PRO A 477 -31.14 -14.36 -11.56
C PRO A 477 -29.66 -14.75 -11.48
N GLY A 478 -29.06 -14.64 -10.28
CA GLY A 478 -27.67 -15.00 -10.02
C GLY A 478 -26.77 -13.88 -9.50
N ALA A 479 -27.23 -12.62 -9.48
CA ALA A 479 -26.56 -11.57 -8.70
C ALA A 479 -26.98 -11.74 -7.23
N ASN A 480 -26.10 -12.38 -6.46
CA ASN A 480 -26.40 -12.83 -5.11
C ASN A 480 -26.46 -11.64 -4.14
N MET A 481 -27.65 -11.03 -3.99
CA MET A 481 -27.91 -9.97 -3.01
C MET A 481 -28.75 -10.53 -1.86
N GLY A 482 -28.10 -10.71 -0.70
CA GLY A 482 -28.78 -10.72 0.59
C GLY A 482 -29.28 -12.06 1.13
N THR A 483 -28.39 -13.01 1.43
CA THR A 483 -28.67 -14.02 2.48
C THR A 483 -28.38 -13.47 3.89
N GLY A 484 -28.83 -12.24 4.19
CA GLY A 484 -28.63 -11.59 5.50
C GLY A 484 -27.17 -11.62 5.99
N PHE A 485 -26.36 -10.62 5.61
CA PHE A 485 -24.91 -10.48 5.90
C PHE A 485 -24.37 -11.45 6.96
N SER A 486 -23.92 -12.63 6.51
CA SER A 486 -23.37 -13.68 7.36
C SER A 486 -21.85 -13.60 7.31
N ILE A 487 -21.22 -13.39 8.46
CA ILE A 487 -19.77 -13.35 8.64
C ILE A 487 -19.34 -14.71 9.18
N ASP A 488 -18.58 -15.47 8.39
CA ASP A 488 -17.85 -16.63 8.91
C ASP A 488 -16.54 -16.16 9.52
N GLY A 489 -16.43 -16.23 10.85
CA GLY A 489 -15.22 -15.86 11.59
C GLY A 489 -14.17 -16.96 11.62
N TYR A 490 -14.43 -18.16 11.08
CA TYR A 490 -13.45 -19.23 11.11
C TYR A 490 -12.22 -18.91 10.25
N TYR A 491 -11.04 -19.05 10.86
CA TYR A 491 -9.76 -19.03 10.15
C TYR A 491 -8.79 -20.04 10.77
N THR A 492 -7.84 -20.56 10.01
CA THR A 492 -6.91 -21.61 10.49
C THR A 492 -5.90 -21.12 11.53
N GLU A 493 -5.77 -19.80 11.68
CA GLU A 493 -4.88 -19.12 12.63
C GLU A 493 -5.58 -17.86 13.16
N LEU A 494 -5.06 -17.25 14.22
CA LEU A 494 -5.57 -15.96 14.70
C LEU A 494 -5.13 -14.84 13.74
N PHE A 495 -6.09 -14.10 13.23
CA PHE A 495 -5.91 -12.97 12.32
C PHE A 495 -6.88 -11.85 12.71
N VAL A 496 -6.42 -10.59 12.76
CA VAL A 496 -7.28 -9.47 13.18
C VAL A 496 -7.29 -8.36 12.13
N GLY A 497 -8.49 -7.97 11.69
CA GLY A 497 -8.69 -6.82 10.80
C GLY A 497 -9.19 -7.19 9.42
N GLU A 498 -10.07 -8.18 9.31
CA GLU A 498 -10.82 -8.37 8.08
C GLU A 498 -11.98 -7.36 8.03
N ASP A 499 -11.94 -6.46 7.05
CA ASP A 499 -13.01 -5.51 6.81
C ASP A 499 -14.25 -6.23 6.24
N ARG A 500 -15.37 -6.10 6.97
CA ARG A 500 -16.68 -6.65 6.62
C ARG A 500 -17.66 -5.50 6.48
N VAL A 501 -18.00 -5.14 5.24
CA VAL A 501 -18.95 -4.06 4.93
C VAL A 501 -20.34 -4.50 5.39
N ILE A 502 -20.83 -3.92 6.48
CA ILE A 502 -22.13 -4.27 7.05
C ILE A 502 -23.26 -3.73 6.17
N GLY A 503 -23.10 -2.52 5.65
CA GLY A 503 -24.06 -1.91 4.73
C GLY A 503 -24.03 -0.40 4.76
N TRP A 504 -24.98 0.21 4.03
CA TRP A 504 -25.09 1.66 3.84
C TRP A 504 -26.38 2.26 4.48
N PRO A 505 -26.62 2.07 5.80
CA PRO A 505 -27.83 2.53 6.46
C PRO A 505 -27.96 4.06 6.48
N ARG A 506 -29.21 4.54 6.57
CA ARG A 506 -29.49 5.87 7.08
C ARG A 506 -29.60 5.81 8.59
N LEU A 507 -28.81 6.62 9.28
CA LEU A 507 -28.74 6.70 10.74
C LEU A 507 -29.08 8.12 11.18
N SER A 508 -29.83 8.22 12.28
CA SER A 508 -30.08 9.49 12.97
C SER A 508 -28.88 9.84 13.84
N LYS A 509 -28.75 11.11 14.21
CA LYS A 509 -27.87 11.54 15.28
C LYS A 509 -28.29 10.86 16.58
N GLY A 510 -27.32 10.30 17.28
CA GLY A 510 -27.53 9.66 18.58
C GLY A 510 -26.95 8.25 18.63
N ARG A 511 -27.48 7.47 19.57
CA ARG A 511 -26.97 6.14 19.89
C ARG A 511 -27.67 5.08 19.03
N HIS A 512 -26.87 4.18 18.48
CA HIS A 512 -27.28 3.04 17.67
C HIS A 512 -26.64 1.76 18.19
N THR A 513 -27.15 0.62 17.75
CA THR A 513 -26.60 -0.69 18.11
C THR A 513 -26.39 -1.55 16.88
N VAL A 514 -25.19 -2.13 16.76
CA VAL A 514 -24.94 -3.24 15.84
C VAL A 514 -24.98 -4.55 16.60
N SER A 515 -25.75 -5.51 16.10
CA SER A 515 -25.97 -6.80 16.72
C SER A 515 -25.37 -7.91 15.87
N PHE A 516 -24.55 -8.77 16.46
CA PHE A 516 -24.03 -9.98 15.85
C PHE A 516 -24.74 -11.18 16.45
N ILE A 517 -25.41 -11.99 15.63
CA ILE A 517 -26.20 -13.15 16.07
C ILE A 517 -25.60 -14.42 15.49
N CYS A 518 -25.18 -15.34 16.35
CA CYS A 518 -24.59 -16.61 15.95
C CYS A 518 -25.63 -17.46 15.20
N THR A 519 -25.39 -17.73 13.92
CA THR A 519 -26.24 -18.58 13.07
C THR A 519 -25.68 -19.99 12.93
N GLY A 520 -24.40 -20.19 13.23
CA GLY A 520 -23.74 -21.49 13.11
C GLY A 520 -22.25 -21.37 13.33
N LYS A 521 -21.50 -22.31 12.78
CA LYS A 521 -20.04 -22.25 12.67
C LYS A 521 -19.58 -23.12 11.51
N ASN A 522 -18.40 -22.81 10.98
CA ASN A 522 -17.70 -23.73 10.09
C ASN A 522 -17.53 -25.10 10.76
N ALA A 523 -17.62 -26.20 10.00
CA ALA A 523 -17.46 -27.56 10.53
C ALA A 523 -16.09 -27.80 11.18
N ALA A 524 -15.05 -27.09 10.74
CA ALA A 524 -13.72 -27.15 11.31
C ALA A 524 -13.54 -26.27 12.57
N SER A 525 -14.49 -25.37 12.85
CA SER A 525 -14.41 -24.49 14.00
C SER A 525 -14.70 -25.21 15.31
N THR A 526 -13.87 -24.97 16.32
CA THR A 526 -14.00 -25.65 17.62
C THR A 526 -15.09 -25.03 18.50
N ASN A 527 -15.31 -23.71 18.44
CA ASN A 527 -16.33 -22.99 19.22
C ASN A 527 -17.18 -22.07 18.33
N PHE A 528 -17.95 -21.18 18.97
CA PHE A 528 -18.81 -20.20 18.32
C PHE A 528 -18.36 -18.77 18.64
N PHE A 529 -17.07 -18.53 18.85
CA PHE A 529 -16.61 -17.22 19.33
C PHE A 529 -16.68 -16.14 18.25
N LEU A 530 -16.60 -14.87 18.65
CA LEU A 530 -16.49 -13.73 17.76
C LEU A 530 -15.48 -12.74 18.32
N GLY A 531 -14.51 -12.32 17.52
CA GLY A 531 -13.59 -11.25 17.86
C GLY A 531 -13.86 -10.02 16.99
N LEU A 532 -14.01 -8.87 17.62
CA LEU A 532 -14.17 -7.58 16.95
C LEU A 532 -13.05 -6.64 17.34
N ASP A 533 -12.36 -6.09 16.34
CA ASP A 533 -11.30 -5.08 16.49
C ASP A 533 -11.95 -3.69 16.60
N ALA A 534 -12.83 -3.36 15.64
CA ALA A 534 -13.45 -2.05 15.58
C ALA A 534 -14.71 -1.99 14.71
N LEU A 535 -15.42 -0.87 14.82
CA LEU A 535 -16.40 -0.42 13.83
C LEU A 535 -15.84 0.80 13.10
N VAL A 536 -16.09 0.88 11.80
CA VAL A 536 -15.71 2.04 10.99
C VAL A 536 -16.97 2.65 10.40
N LEU A 537 -17.16 3.95 10.65
CA LEU A 537 -18.26 4.74 10.12
C LEU A 537 -17.73 5.76 9.12
N GLN A 538 -18.33 5.79 7.94
CA GLN A 538 -18.03 6.78 6.91
C GLN A 538 -19.32 7.42 6.45
N ARG A 539 -19.45 8.75 6.60
CA ARG A 539 -20.64 9.45 6.10
C ARG A 539 -20.56 9.58 4.58
N VAL A 540 -21.56 9.11 3.87
CA VAL A 540 -21.65 9.21 2.41
C VAL A 540 -21.99 10.65 2.03
N ALA A 541 -21.12 11.31 1.27
CA ALA A 541 -21.35 12.69 0.81
C ALA A 541 -22.38 12.73 -0.34
N GLY A 542 -23.21 13.79 -0.38
CA GLY A 542 -24.00 14.13 -1.57
C GLY A 542 -25.28 13.32 -1.83
N GLU A 543 -26.10 13.00 -0.81
CA GLU A 543 -27.49 12.62 -1.11
C GLU A 543 -28.13 13.72 -1.98
N ARG A 544 -28.78 13.38 -3.10
CA ARG A 544 -29.40 14.36 -4.03
C ARG A 544 -30.23 15.39 -3.24
N GLY A 545 -29.67 16.58 -3.03
CA GLY A 545 -30.20 17.60 -2.14
C GLY A 545 -29.12 18.41 -1.41
N ASP A 546 -27.97 17.80 -1.11
CA ASP A 546 -26.84 18.47 -0.48
C ASP A 546 -25.86 18.98 -1.54
N ARG A 547 -26.15 20.17 -2.10
CA ARG A 547 -25.19 20.91 -2.96
C ARG A 547 -24.19 21.68 -2.09
N SER A 548 -23.45 20.95 -1.28
CA SER A 548 -22.18 21.38 -0.70
C SER A 548 -21.32 20.11 -0.56
N ALA A 549 -20.16 19.93 -1.17
CA ALA A 549 -19.13 20.86 -1.55
C ALA A 549 -18.62 20.57 -2.97
N ASP A 550 -18.40 21.66 -3.68
CA ASP A 550 -17.66 21.74 -4.93
C ASP A 550 -16.26 21.09 -4.75
N SER A 551 -16.01 19.94 -5.39
CA SER A 551 -14.66 19.40 -5.52
C SER A 551 -13.92 20.11 -6.66
N THR A 552 -13.94 21.46 -6.64
CA THR A 552 -12.97 22.25 -7.39
C THR A 552 -11.59 21.93 -6.82
N ARG A 553 -10.89 21.04 -7.52
CA ARG A 553 -9.48 20.67 -7.37
C ARG A 553 -8.51 21.84 -7.67
N ALA A 554 -8.98 23.08 -7.57
CA ALA A 554 -8.23 24.30 -7.81
C ALA A 554 -7.86 24.93 -6.45
N ASP A 555 -6.55 24.97 -6.17
CA ASP A 555 -5.91 25.74 -5.09
C ASP A 555 -6.03 25.28 -3.63
N ASN A 556 -5.93 23.97 -3.36
CA ASN A 556 -5.66 23.52 -1.99
C ASN A 556 -4.23 23.94 -1.56
N VAL A 557 -4.14 24.83 -0.55
CA VAL A 557 -2.87 25.29 0.04
C VAL A 557 -2.04 24.12 0.55
N ALA A 558 -2.67 23.11 1.17
CA ALA A 558 -1.98 21.94 1.70
C ALA A 558 -1.25 21.16 0.60
N ASP A 559 -1.84 21.03 -0.59
CA ASP A 559 -1.22 20.33 -1.72
C ASP A 559 -0.01 21.09 -2.26
N ARG A 560 -0.06 22.43 -2.25
CA ARG A 560 1.10 23.26 -2.61
C ARG A 560 2.23 23.11 -1.58
N LEU A 561 1.91 23.06 -0.29
CA LEU A 561 2.89 22.82 0.78
C LEU A 561 3.53 21.42 0.63
N ARG A 562 2.72 20.38 0.34
CA ARG A 562 3.24 19.03 0.05
C ARG A 562 4.09 18.99 -1.20
N ALA A 563 3.72 19.70 -2.26
CA ALA A 563 4.52 19.76 -3.48
C ALA A 563 5.94 20.33 -3.22
N ILE A 564 6.09 21.28 -2.28
CA ILE A 564 7.41 21.78 -1.84
C ILE A 564 8.23 20.64 -1.22
N GLY A 565 7.65 19.89 -0.28
CA GLY A 565 8.29 18.75 0.38
C GLY A 565 8.62 17.59 -0.57
N SER A 566 7.68 17.20 -1.44
CA SER A 566 7.86 16.17 -2.47
C SER A 566 9.03 16.46 -3.40
N ARG A 567 9.20 17.73 -3.78
CA ARG A 567 10.31 18.19 -4.64
C ARG A 567 11.58 18.51 -3.87
N ARG A 568 11.52 18.49 -2.53
CA ARG A 568 12.59 18.94 -1.62
C ARG A 568 13.09 20.35 -1.94
N ALA A 569 12.17 21.26 -2.30
CA ALA A 569 12.50 22.61 -2.69
C ALA A 569 12.75 23.49 -1.46
N ALA A 570 14.03 23.78 -1.16
CA ALA A 570 14.45 24.51 0.05
C ALA A 570 14.82 25.99 -0.18
N GLY A 571 14.27 26.63 -1.22
CA GLY A 571 14.51 28.06 -1.46
C GLY A 571 13.89 28.95 -0.38
N ALA A 572 14.41 30.16 -0.20
CA ALA A 572 13.97 31.09 0.85
C ALA A 572 12.46 31.38 0.80
N VAL A 573 11.89 31.49 -0.40
CA VAL A 573 10.45 31.70 -0.61
C VAL A 573 9.66 30.47 -0.14
N GLN A 574 10.08 29.27 -0.53
CA GLN A 574 9.43 28.03 -0.13
C GLN A 574 9.48 27.86 1.39
N LEU A 575 10.63 28.11 2.01
CA LEU A 575 10.78 28.00 3.45
C LEU A 575 9.90 29.01 4.20
N ALA A 576 9.78 30.25 3.72
CA ALA A 576 8.88 31.24 4.29
C ALA A 576 7.40 30.82 4.18
N VAL A 577 7.01 30.17 3.09
CA VAL A 577 5.66 29.61 2.91
C VAL A 577 5.40 28.47 3.89
N LEU A 578 6.35 27.53 4.03
CA LEU A 578 6.23 26.42 5.00
C LEU A 578 6.13 26.92 6.44
N ARG A 579 6.96 27.89 6.84
CA ARG A 579 6.93 28.47 8.20
C ARG A 579 5.57 29.09 8.52
N ARG A 580 4.95 29.81 7.58
CA ARG A 580 3.57 30.32 7.75
C ARG A 580 2.53 29.21 7.82
N GLY A 581 2.70 28.15 7.03
CA GLY A 581 1.80 27.00 7.03
C GLY A 581 1.70 26.31 8.39
N LEU A 582 2.76 26.30 9.20
CA LEU A 582 2.76 25.76 10.56
C LEU A 582 1.79 26.47 11.51
N SER A 583 1.34 27.68 11.19
CA SER A 583 0.40 28.46 12.01
C SER A 583 -0.99 28.61 11.35
N SER A 584 -1.29 27.80 10.33
CA SER A 584 -2.61 27.82 9.67
C SER A 584 -3.72 27.37 10.61
N SER A 585 -4.93 27.90 10.44
CA SER A 585 -6.13 27.40 11.12
C SER A 585 -6.50 25.98 10.67
N SER A 586 -6.13 25.60 9.44
CA SER A 586 -6.35 24.26 8.89
C SER A 586 -5.32 23.27 9.41
N SER A 587 -5.76 22.18 10.05
CA SER A 587 -4.87 21.09 10.48
C SER A 587 -4.12 20.46 9.31
N ASP A 588 -4.78 20.32 8.15
CA ASP A 588 -4.17 19.71 6.96
C ASP A 588 -3.03 20.54 6.39
N GLU A 589 -3.15 21.87 6.43
CA GLU A 589 -2.08 22.77 6.03
C GLU A 589 -0.91 22.73 7.03
N ARG A 590 -1.20 22.68 8.34
CA ARG A 590 -0.15 22.54 9.36
C ARG A 590 0.60 21.21 9.22
N ILE A 591 -0.13 20.10 9.02
CA ILE A 591 0.45 18.79 8.74
C ILE A 591 1.31 18.84 7.47
N ALA A 592 0.79 19.41 6.39
CA ALA A 592 1.52 19.52 5.13
C ALA A 592 2.81 20.35 5.27
N ALA A 593 2.76 21.45 6.01
CA ALA A 593 3.93 22.28 6.29
C ALA A 593 4.97 21.56 7.14
N ALA A 594 4.57 20.96 8.26
CA ALA A 594 5.46 20.21 9.15
C ALA A 594 6.10 19.02 8.41
N TRP A 595 5.30 18.28 7.66
CA TRP A 595 5.76 17.19 6.80
C TRP A 595 6.80 17.66 5.78
N ALA A 596 6.50 18.74 5.06
CA ALA A 596 7.40 19.25 4.04
C ALA A 596 8.75 19.67 4.63
N LEU A 597 8.74 20.27 5.83
CA LEU A 597 9.98 20.61 6.56
C LEU A 597 10.79 19.38 6.94
N THR A 598 10.17 18.27 7.34
CA THR A 598 10.86 16.98 7.56
C THR A 598 11.60 16.52 6.30
N GLN A 599 11.00 16.69 5.11
CA GLN A 599 11.63 16.29 3.83
C GLN A 599 12.84 17.13 3.43
N LEU A 600 12.96 18.35 3.98
CA LEU A 600 14.08 19.24 3.70
C LEU A 600 15.33 18.91 4.52
N GLY A 601 15.20 18.12 5.60
CA GLY A 601 16.31 17.77 6.49
C GLY A 601 16.98 19.02 7.08
N THR A 602 18.32 19.11 6.96
CA THR A 602 19.09 20.25 7.49
C THR A 602 18.70 21.60 6.89
N ALA A 603 18.09 21.63 5.69
CA ALA A 603 17.62 22.89 5.11
C ALA A 603 16.39 23.48 5.84
N ALA A 604 15.76 22.74 6.77
CA ALA A 604 14.71 23.23 7.65
C ALA A 604 15.22 24.00 8.87
N GLN A 605 16.55 24.13 9.08
CA GLN A 605 17.13 24.86 10.21
C GLN A 605 16.53 26.25 10.48
N PRO A 606 16.24 27.10 9.48
CA PRO A 606 15.65 28.41 9.74
C PRO A 606 14.19 28.37 10.23
N ALA A 607 13.55 27.20 10.26
CA ALA A 607 12.19 26.98 10.79
C ALA A 607 12.19 26.40 12.21
N VAL A 608 13.36 26.20 12.85
CA VAL A 608 13.46 25.63 14.21
C VAL A 608 12.58 26.37 15.24
N PRO A 609 12.48 27.72 15.26
CA PRO A 609 11.59 28.41 16.20
C PRO A 609 10.09 28.06 16.01
N GLU A 610 9.63 28.03 14.76
CA GLU A 610 8.24 27.67 14.45
C GLU A 610 7.96 26.20 14.72
N LEU A 611 8.91 25.31 14.41
CA LEU A 611 8.82 23.88 14.74
C LEU A 611 8.78 23.65 16.26
N THR A 612 9.55 24.42 17.03
CA THR A 612 9.51 24.37 18.50
C THR A 612 8.13 24.77 19.03
N THR A 613 7.49 25.77 18.41
CA THR A 613 6.12 26.17 18.73
C THR A 613 5.11 25.08 18.33
N ALA A 614 5.30 24.46 17.16
CA ALA A 614 4.43 23.38 16.67
C ALA A 614 4.45 22.12 17.55
N LEU A 615 5.44 21.95 18.45
CA LEU A 615 5.42 20.90 19.47
C LEU A 615 4.23 21.05 20.44
N THR A 616 3.56 22.20 20.52
CA THR A 616 2.36 22.41 21.37
C THR A 616 1.06 22.40 20.57
N ASP A 617 1.07 21.97 19.30
CA ASP A 617 -0.15 21.92 18.48
C ASP A 617 -1.23 21.01 19.09
N ALA A 618 -2.50 21.32 18.85
CA ALA A 618 -3.62 20.48 19.27
C ALA A 618 -3.59 19.10 18.57
N ASP A 619 -3.14 19.05 17.31
CA ASP A 619 -3.05 17.84 16.50
C ASP A 619 -1.74 17.08 16.80
N HIS A 620 -1.84 15.83 17.23
CA HIS A 620 -0.69 14.99 17.56
C HIS A 620 0.21 14.69 16.36
N VAL A 621 -0.35 14.67 15.14
CA VAL A 621 0.42 14.48 13.91
C VAL A 621 1.35 15.66 13.69
N VAL A 622 0.88 16.89 13.92
CA VAL A 622 1.70 18.10 13.81
C VAL A 622 2.81 18.07 14.87
N ARG A 623 2.49 17.74 16.12
CA ARG A 623 3.50 17.62 17.20
C ARG A 623 4.58 16.58 16.87
N GLY A 624 4.17 15.40 16.38
CA GLY A 624 5.09 14.33 16.00
C GLY A 624 6.00 14.71 14.83
N LEU A 625 5.43 15.30 13.77
CA LEU A 625 6.19 15.78 12.62
C LEU A 625 7.12 16.94 12.99
N ALA A 626 6.72 17.84 13.89
CA ALA A 626 7.59 18.89 14.38
C ALA A 626 8.81 18.32 15.10
N ALA A 627 8.63 17.31 15.95
CA ALA A 627 9.75 16.62 16.60
C ALA A 627 10.67 15.91 15.57
N LEU A 628 10.11 15.26 14.54
CA LEU A 628 10.89 14.65 13.47
C LEU A 628 11.66 15.69 12.63
N ALA A 629 11.03 16.81 12.28
CA ALA A 629 11.69 17.89 11.55
C ALA A 629 12.82 18.51 12.38
N LEU A 630 12.64 18.66 13.71
CA LEU A 630 13.70 19.09 14.63
C LEU A 630 14.85 18.07 14.71
N ARG A 631 14.55 16.76 14.72
CA ARG A 631 15.57 15.70 14.62
C ARG A 631 16.41 15.89 13.35
N ASP A 632 15.75 16.08 12.21
CA ASP A 632 16.38 16.08 10.89
C ASP A 632 17.03 17.43 10.52
N ALA A 633 16.64 18.52 11.18
CA ALA A 633 17.29 19.83 11.07
C ALA A 633 18.73 19.85 11.65
N GLY A 634 19.07 18.87 12.50
CA GLY A 634 20.41 18.68 13.03
C GLY A 634 20.71 19.50 14.31
N PRO A 635 21.99 19.86 14.56
CA PRO A 635 22.41 20.35 15.88
C PRO A 635 21.77 21.66 16.37
N VAL A 636 21.29 22.52 15.47
CA VAL A 636 20.61 23.78 15.83
C VAL A 636 19.36 23.55 16.70
N SER A 637 18.76 22.37 16.59
CA SER A 637 17.60 21.95 17.39
C SER A 637 17.89 21.78 18.88
N ASP A 638 19.13 21.98 19.34
CA ASP A 638 19.47 22.11 20.76
C ASP A 638 18.57 23.10 21.51
N MET A 639 18.22 24.21 20.83
CA MET A 639 17.37 25.27 21.38
C MET A 639 15.96 24.77 21.74
N ALA A 640 15.52 23.67 21.12
CA ALA A 640 14.21 23.06 21.34
C ALA A 640 14.23 21.96 22.41
N LEU A 641 15.37 21.65 23.05
CA LEU A 641 15.50 20.50 23.97
C LEU A 641 14.48 20.50 25.11
N ASP A 642 14.19 21.65 25.73
CA ASP A 642 13.23 21.72 26.83
C ASP A 642 11.78 21.48 26.33
N ALA A 643 11.45 22.01 25.14
CA ALA A 643 10.14 21.79 24.52
C ALA A 643 9.95 20.33 24.10
N LEU A 644 11.01 19.68 23.59
CA LEU A 644 11.02 18.25 23.31
C LEU A 644 10.88 17.45 24.61
N ALA A 645 11.63 17.79 25.66
CA ALA A 645 11.52 17.12 26.96
C ALA A 645 10.09 17.15 27.51
N ALA A 646 9.37 18.26 27.34
CA ALA A 646 7.96 18.38 27.71
C ALA A 646 6.99 17.51 26.87
N ARG A 647 7.46 16.92 25.77
CA ARG A 647 6.71 15.95 24.95
C ARG A 647 7.00 14.49 25.30
N LEU A 648 7.92 14.21 26.22
CA LEU A 648 8.14 12.85 26.72
C LEU A 648 6.98 12.31 27.59
N THR A 649 6.01 13.16 27.92
CA THR A 649 4.77 12.81 28.63
C THR A 649 3.52 13.12 27.81
N ASP A 650 3.64 13.26 26.49
CA ASP A 650 2.50 13.49 25.60
C ASP A 650 1.50 12.32 25.68
N ALA A 651 0.21 12.59 25.47
CA ALA A 651 -0.81 11.55 25.43
C ALA A 651 -0.59 10.56 24.28
N ASP A 652 -0.05 11.02 23.15
CA ASP A 652 0.24 10.18 21.99
C ASP A 652 1.64 9.56 22.07
N ASP A 653 1.69 8.23 21.95
CA ASP A 653 2.91 7.44 22.02
C ASP A 653 3.89 7.78 20.89
N GLY A 654 3.37 8.12 19.71
CA GLY A 654 4.15 8.53 18.55
C GLY A 654 4.87 9.86 18.79
N VAL A 655 4.20 10.82 19.43
CA VAL A 655 4.81 12.09 19.84
C VAL A 655 5.90 11.87 20.89
N ARG A 656 5.66 11.04 21.91
CA ARG A 656 6.69 10.69 22.91
C ARG A 656 7.91 10.04 22.26
N MET A 657 7.69 9.12 21.32
CA MET A 657 8.75 8.43 20.58
C MET A 657 9.53 9.40 19.68
N ALA A 658 8.85 10.24 18.89
CA ALA A 658 9.48 11.24 18.04
C ALA A 658 10.35 12.21 18.85
N SER A 659 9.84 12.64 20.00
CA SER A 659 10.58 13.52 20.90
C SER A 659 11.83 12.85 21.47
N ALA A 660 11.72 11.61 21.96
CA ALA A 660 12.89 10.86 22.45
C ALA A 660 13.96 10.68 21.36
N TRP A 661 13.56 10.41 20.11
CA TRP A 661 14.49 10.36 18.97
C TRP A 661 15.14 11.71 18.68
N ALA A 662 14.38 12.81 18.70
CA ALA A 662 14.90 14.15 18.48
C ALA A 662 15.89 14.59 19.56
N ILE A 663 15.63 14.23 20.83
CA ILE A 663 16.54 14.43 21.95
C ILE A 663 17.80 13.58 21.77
N GLY A 664 17.65 12.28 21.48
CA GLY A 664 18.77 11.36 21.24
C GLY A 664 19.69 11.82 20.09
N ALA A 665 19.12 12.41 19.04
CA ALA A 665 19.90 12.98 17.92
C ALA A 665 20.82 14.14 18.33
N GLN A 666 20.60 14.75 19.51
CA GLN A 666 21.51 15.77 20.04
C GLN A 666 22.76 15.18 20.73
N GLY A 667 22.79 13.86 20.94
CA GLY A 667 23.91 13.16 21.58
C GLY A 667 24.16 13.67 23.00
N ARG A 668 25.43 13.95 23.33
CA ARG A 668 25.84 14.47 24.65
C ARG A 668 25.10 15.73 25.12
N ARG A 669 24.62 16.58 24.20
CA ARG A 669 23.90 17.80 24.57
C ARG A 669 22.55 17.51 25.26
N ALA A 670 21.98 16.33 25.03
CA ALA A 670 20.76 15.88 25.71
C ALA A 670 20.91 15.69 27.22
N THR A 671 22.13 15.70 27.78
CA THR A 671 22.35 15.68 29.25
C THR A 671 21.61 16.82 29.97
N ARG A 672 21.39 17.97 29.32
CA ARG A 672 20.61 19.09 29.89
C ARG A 672 19.19 18.69 30.30
N VAL A 673 18.58 17.75 29.58
CA VAL A 673 17.22 17.26 29.82
C VAL A 673 17.20 15.85 30.39
N PHE A 674 18.31 15.41 30.98
CA PHE A 674 18.48 14.06 31.51
C PHE A 674 17.39 13.70 32.55
N GLY A 675 16.99 14.66 33.40
CA GLY A 675 15.92 14.43 34.38
C GLY A 675 14.58 14.03 33.73
N ALA A 676 14.21 14.66 32.61
CA ALA A 676 12.99 14.32 31.88
C ALA A 676 13.11 12.96 31.18
N LEU A 677 14.27 12.63 30.60
CA LEU A 677 14.54 11.30 30.05
C LEU A 677 14.47 10.21 31.12
N MET A 678 15.03 10.47 32.31
CA MET A 678 14.97 9.55 33.45
C MET A 678 13.54 9.32 33.94
N ALA A 679 12.71 10.37 33.98
CA ALA A 679 11.29 10.23 34.30
C ALA A 679 10.57 9.37 33.23
N ALA A 680 10.82 9.65 31.95
CA ALA A 680 10.22 8.90 30.84
C ALA A 680 10.64 7.41 30.84
N GLY A 681 11.89 7.11 31.16
CA GLY A 681 12.40 5.74 31.24
C GLY A 681 11.83 4.95 32.43
N LYS A 682 11.42 5.63 33.51
CA LYS A 682 10.79 5.02 34.69
C LYS A 682 9.27 4.89 34.58
N ALA A 683 8.64 5.63 33.67
CA ALA A 683 7.19 5.65 33.53
C ALA A 683 6.65 4.25 33.18
N GLN A 684 5.62 3.82 33.91
CA GLN A 684 4.88 2.57 33.68
C GLN A 684 3.38 2.79 33.92
N PRO A 685 2.48 2.14 33.15
CA PRO A 685 2.78 1.41 31.93
C PRO A 685 3.27 2.36 30.82
N GLN A 686 4.14 1.87 29.93
CA GLN A 686 4.67 2.65 28.82
C GLN A 686 4.80 1.77 27.58
N HIS A 687 4.49 2.32 26.41
CA HIS A 687 4.58 1.57 25.16
C HIS A 687 6.04 1.15 24.90
N PRO A 688 6.30 -0.12 24.56
CA PRO A 688 7.66 -0.62 24.33
C PRO A 688 8.51 0.20 23.34
N HIS A 689 7.95 0.83 22.32
CA HIS A 689 8.74 1.62 21.37
C HIS A 689 9.15 2.98 21.91
N VAL A 690 8.35 3.58 22.80
CA VAL A 690 8.77 4.77 23.55
C VAL A 690 9.94 4.40 24.46
N GLN A 691 9.86 3.25 25.15
CA GLN A 691 10.96 2.75 25.99
C GLN A 691 12.24 2.50 25.18
N ARG A 692 12.14 1.94 23.96
CA ARG A 692 13.29 1.80 23.04
C ARG A 692 13.89 3.15 22.68
N ALA A 693 13.07 4.12 22.28
CA ALA A 693 13.53 5.45 21.89
C ALA A 693 14.24 6.17 23.05
N VAL A 694 13.72 6.03 24.28
CA VAL A 694 14.36 6.55 25.49
C VAL A 694 15.68 5.83 25.78
N ALA A 695 15.74 4.51 25.63
CA ALA A 695 16.99 3.74 25.78
C ALA A 695 18.04 4.18 24.74
N ASP A 696 17.65 4.35 23.48
CA ASP A 696 18.52 4.87 22.43
C ASP A 696 19.04 6.27 22.75
N ALA A 697 18.19 7.15 23.29
CA ALA A 697 18.59 8.49 23.73
C ALA A 697 19.63 8.44 24.86
N PHE A 698 19.46 7.58 25.87
CA PHE A 698 20.51 7.36 26.89
C PHE A 698 21.81 6.86 26.27
N GLY A 699 21.73 5.91 25.34
CA GLY A 699 22.89 5.40 24.62
C GLY A 699 23.60 6.47 23.78
N ALA A 700 22.85 7.43 23.21
CA ALA A 700 23.39 8.54 22.42
C ALA A 700 24.05 9.62 23.28
N ILE A 701 23.60 9.81 24.52
CA ILE A 701 24.31 10.63 25.51
C ILE A 701 25.67 10.00 25.84
N GLY A 702 25.70 8.67 26.05
CA GLY A 702 26.94 7.93 26.31
C GLY A 702 27.31 7.90 27.82
N PRO A 703 28.60 7.94 28.18
CA PRO A 703 29.07 7.77 29.57
C PRO A 703 28.44 8.71 30.60
N GLU A 704 28.02 9.91 30.18
CA GLU A 704 27.36 10.90 31.01
C GLU A 704 25.97 10.44 31.49
N ALA A 705 25.35 9.46 30.84
CA ALA A 705 24.07 8.86 31.26
C ALA A 705 24.24 7.66 32.22
N ARG A 706 25.37 7.55 32.96
CA ARG A 706 25.66 6.42 33.85
C ARG A 706 24.58 6.17 34.92
N GLU A 707 23.92 7.23 35.38
CA GLU A 707 22.79 7.14 36.32
C GLU A 707 21.56 6.43 35.74
N ALA A 708 21.46 6.30 34.40
CA ALA A 708 20.39 5.57 33.73
C ALA A 708 20.60 4.05 33.72
N LEU A 709 21.75 3.52 34.17
CA LEU A 709 22.03 2.08 34.15
C LEU A 709 20.95 1.22 34.83
N PRO A 710 20.44 1.55 36.02
CA PRO A 710 19.37 0.76 36.64
C PRO A 710 18.08 0.74 35.80
N VAL A 711 17.74 1.89 35.17
CA VAL A 711 16.57 1.99 34.29
C VAL A 711 16.79 1.14 33.03
N LEU A 712 17.95 1.22 32.40
CA LEU A 712 18.29 0.42 31.23
C LEU A 712 18.33 -1.09 31.55
N GLU A 713 18.84 -1.48 32.72
CA GLU A 713 18.86 -2.88 33.17
C GLU A 713 17.45 -3.42 33.40
N GLU A 714 16.53 -2.60 33.90
CA GLU A 714 15.12 -2.96 34.00
C GLU A 714 14.47 -3.09 32.61
N LEU A 715 14.67 -2.11 31.73
CA LEU A 715 14.18 -2.16 30.35
C LEU A 715 14.74 -3.36 29.58
N ALA A 716 15.96 -3.79 29.89
CA ALA A 716 16.60 -4.95 29.26
C ALA A 716 15.90 -6.28 29.54
N LYS A 717 15.07 -6.35 30.60
CA LYS A 717 14.24 -7.53 30.92
C LYS A 717 13.06 -7.67 29.96
N GLY A 718 12.56 -6.56 29.40
CA GLY A 718 11.46 -6.58 28.46
C GLY A 718 11.87 -7.17 27.11
N VAL A 719 11.23 -8.25 26.67
CA VAL A 719 11.57 -8.95 25.41
C VAL A 719 11.61 -8.01 24.22
N ARG A 720 10.65 -7.07 24.15
CA ARG A 720 10.59 -6.09 23.06
C ARG A 720 11.62 -4.98 23.21
N VAL A 721 12.15 -4.64 24.38
CA VAL A 721 13.05 -3.47 24.57
C VAL A 721 14.52 -3.88 24.75
N ARG A 722 14.75 -5.16 25.04
CA ARG A 722 16.04 -5.75 25.39
C ARG A 722 17.22 -5.28 24.54
N TRP A 723 17.11 -5.34 23.22
CA TRP A 723 18.23 -5.07 22.32
C TRP A 723 18.68 -3.60 22.39
N ASN A 724 17.74 -2.65 22.34
CA ASN A 724 18.03 -1.23 22.50
C ASN A 724 18.64 -0.92 23.88
N ALA A 725 18.06 -1.49 24.94
CA ALA A 725 18.56 -1.31 26.30
C ALA A 725 19.98 -1.87 26.48
N VAL A 726 20.26 -3.08 26.00
CA VAL A 726 21.60 -3.69 26.05
C VAL A 726 22.62 -2.90 25.22
N ALA A 727 22.25 -2.44 24.03
CA ALA A 727 23.10 -1.59 23.20
C ALA A 727 23.39 -0.25 23.89
N ALA A 728 22.39 0.37 24.51
CA ALA A 728 22.55 1.59 25.30
C ALA A 728 23.47 1.37 26.52
N ILE A 729 23.30 0.27 27.27
CA ILE A 729 24.18 -0.08 28.39
C ILE A 729 25.65 -0.15 27.95
N LYS A 730 25.94 -0.77 26.80
CA LYS A 730 27.32 -0.85 26.26
C LYS A 730 27.90 0.53 25.99
N LYS A 731 27.11 1.44 25.40
CA LYS A 731 27.52 2.83 25.12
C LYS A 731 27.72 3.64 26.40
N VAL A 732 26.79 3.52 27.36
CA VAL A 732 26.83 4.21 28.66
C VAL A 732 27.99 3.71 29.53
N ARG A 733 28.36 2.42 29.47
CA ARG A 733 29.53 1.89 30.19
C ARG A 733 30.87 2.25 29.52
N GLY A 734 30.86 2.84 28.32
CA GLY A 734 32.08 3.14 27.56
C GLY A 734 32.79 1.89 27.00
N THR A 735 32.08 0.76 26.90
CA THR A 735 32.63 -0.52 26.41
C THR A 735 32.44 -0.71 24.90
N ALA A 736 31.91 0.29 24.20
CA ALA A 736 31.75 0.27 22.74
C ALA A 736 33.10 0.57 22.08
N ARG A 737 33.73 -0.45 21.48
CA ARG A 737 34.73 -0.28 20.41
C ARG A 737 34.02 -0.30 19.07
#